data_AF-A0A944YHI0-F1
#
_entry.id   AF-A0A944YHI0-F1
#
_cell.length_a   1.000
_cell.length_b   1.000
_cell.length_c   1.000
_cell.angle_alpha   90.00
_cell.angle_beta   90.00
_cell.angle_gamma   90.00
#
_symmetry.space_group_name_H-M   'P 1'
#
loop_
_entity.id
_entity.type
_entity.pdbx_description
1 polymer ?
#
loop_
_entity_poly.entity_id
_entity_poly.type
_entity_poly.pdbx_seq_one_letter_code
_entity_poly.pdbx_strand_id
1 'polypeptide(L)'
;MILQRIPHLFLFFIPFLFFLYAEKPNIIFVLADDLGWAELGCYGNSFNETPNLDKLAKQGVRFTHAYAAAPVCSPYRAALLTGQHPARVGILDYLRPNSSNALPISQITLPEMLKHNGYATGMVGKWHLTGYKYQDAQFEVRPKDHGFDWNIGSEIKGVGNGANFWPYVFRTQPIRWLDIPTNRMGKDEYLTDRLNLEAVDFIERNKKEPFFLYLSHYAPHTILNGRPELVKKYREKHTPGRTGRTNCYLCKDAGFSGEDCEHWAQDHNPHLAAMLESIDDGIGLLSKKLNELGLSKNTIFIFSSDNGGETNVTSNAPLRGGKSQLYEGGIRVPLIVRWPRGKVAFGETCSQPVVNHDFYPTLLEAAEIQPESKQKLDGISILSTWQNPAKPTKRDSLHWHYPLDRPHFLGGVSSGAIQKNDWKLIEYFDPTRSEKFELFNLKQDPSEKNDLTNVKPDLVEKLHQELLSWRETTGARIPSNPLLTESRNLLWGEHFSEGQISPNWFFQKEWEVKNGMLLRNQVAGDNKRLFYKEPNFKDALIRFEFRFDGAKDIRLVTGSNGGYNTVLHIRKNHFFIQTAYDPDGPFYPMRHGECAYNFKNGKWYVMTIEFLEDQVVAHLDHQHIAYGKHPIFQKERTYFAFQVDQAGASFDNVQVFQVGGKSDKDEILSRIASSKENLPIERTPKEEYQILKQNLHAKLHMTDPTYRALVEQVDLLDQEKVERFPEVFASHKAFQKKTQALRKKLHKEDPKYKEMLFVTYRAKRALDEFLVEKNPRIEEEPETRFKAVLEETRAKFSNHTEYVKLVEHFEDVQLALESQYPQLFITNQEITQKRNQARDEVKEDPEFKKLTKKRTDAYNAQQNYLYQKNKKLVALKNLSK
;
A
#
# COMPACT_ATOMS: atom_id res chain seq x y z
N MET A 1 -92.53 -0.63 -17.34
CA MET A 1 -91.06 -0.44 -17.38
C MET A 1 -90.45 -1.27 -16.26
N ILE A 2 -89.78 -2.38 -16.57
CA ILE A 2 -88.71 -3.06 -15.79
C ILE A 2 -88.35 -4.30 -16.63
N LEU A 3 -87.14 -4.31 -17.18
CA LEU A 3 -86.49 -5.43 -17.85
C LEU A 3 -85.04 -5.36 -17.35
N GLN A 4 -84.67 -6.20 -16.38
CA GLN A 4 -83.28 -6.37 -15.97
C GLN A 4 -82.85 -7.79 -16.36
N ARG A 5 -81.91 -7.82 -17.31
CA ARG A 5 -81.28 -9.00 -17.87
C ARG A 5 -80.03 -9.38 -17.08
N ILE A 6 -79.81 -10.68 -17.05
CA ILE A 6 -78.69 -11.47 -16.52
C ILE A 6 -77.32 -10.89 -16.90
N PRO A 7 -76.29 -10.90 -16.01
CA PRO A 7 -74.94 -10.51 -16.37
C PRO A 7 -74.20 -11.67 -17.05
N HIS A 8 -73.60 -11.38 -18.22
CA HIS A 8 -72.64 -12.24 -18.89
C HIS A 8 -71.29 -12.19 -18.17
N LEU A 9 -70.81 -13.36 -17.74
CA LEU A 9 -69.48 -13.57 -17.18
C LEU A 9 -68.45 -13.52 -18.31
N PHE A 10 -67.74 -12.40 -18.45
CA PHE A 10 -66.56 -12.29 -19.32
C PHE A 10 -65.36 -12.97 -18.62
N LEU A 11 -64.95 -14.15 -19.11
CA LEU A 11 -63.67 -14.74 -18.78
C LEU A 11 -62.55 -13.90 -19.44
N PHE A 12 -61.84 -13.09 -18.65
CA PHE A 12 -60.57 -12.50 -19.06
C PHE A 12 -59.50 -13.60 -19.05
N PHE A 13 -59.13 -14.09 -20.24
CA PHE A 13 -57.89 -14.83 -20.44
C PHE A 13 -56.73 -13.85 -20.24
N ILE A 14 -56.12 -13.84 -19.05
CA ILE A 14 -54.81 -13.23 -18.83
C ILE A 14 -53.78 -14.17 -19.45
N PRO A 15 -53.06 -13.81 -20.52
CA PRO A 15 -51.97 -14.62 -20.98
C PRO A 15 -50.88 -14.52 -19.90
N PHE A 16 -50.62 -15.63 -19.21
CA PHE A 16 -49.39 -15.82 -18.45
C PHE A 16 -48.24 -15.67 -19.45
N LEU A 17 -47.71 -14.45 -19.58
CA LEU A 17 -46.38 -14.24 -20.13
C LEU A 17 -45.41 -14.92 -19.18
N PHE A 18 -45.10 -16.18 -19.47
CA PHE A 18 -43.85 -16.77 -19.03
C PHE A 18 -42.74 -15.91 -19.64
N PHE A 19 -42.24 -14.94 -18.87
CA PHE A 19 -40.90 -14.45 -19.09
C PHE A 19 -39.99 -15.65 -18.94
N LEU A 20 -39.56 -16.22 -20.07
CA LEU A 20 -38.39 -17.09 -20.14
C LEU A 20 -37.21 -16.25 -19.64
N TYR A 21 -36.99 -16.24 -18.33
CA TYR A 21 -35.74 -15.75 -17.77
C TYR A 21 -34.63 -16.57 -18.43
N ALA A 22 -33.74 -15.91 -19.16
CA ALA A 22 -32.54 -16.56 -19.65
C ALA A 22 -31.81 -17.10 -18.41
N GLU A 23 -31.65 -18.42 -18.31
CA GLU A 23 -30.94 -18.99 -17.15
C GLU A 23 -29.51 -18.45 -17.13
N LYS A 24 -29.18 -17.77 -16.03
CA LYS A 24 -27.84 -17.28 -15.75
C LYS A 24 -26.80 -18.40 -15.89
N PRO A 25 -25.63 -18.15 -16.51
CA PRO A 25 -24.62 -19.19 -16.68
C PRO A 25 -23.91 -19.49 -15.36
N ASN A 26 -23.50 -20.74 -15.17
CA ASN A 26 -22.46 -21.06 -14.19
C ASN A 26 -21.11 -20.57 -14.70
N ILE A 27 -20.20 -20.26 -13.79
CA ILE A 27 -18.86 -19.78 -14.12
C ILE A 27 -17.84 -20.66 -13.38
N ILE A 28 -16.94 -21.28 -14.13
CA ILE A 28 -15.75 -21.95 -13.60
C ILE A 28 -14.53 -21.23 -14.16
N PHE A 29 -13.72 -20.69 -13.27
CA PHE A 29 -12.43 -20.09 -13.59
C PHE A 29 -11.33 -20.94 -12.97
N VAL A 30 -10.57 -21.64 -13.80
CA VAL A 30 -9.39 -22.40 -13.40
C VAL A 30 -8.14 -21.56 -13.66
N LEU A 31 -7.33 -21.36 -12.63
CA LEU A 31 -6.10 -20.59 -12.70
C LEU A 31 -4.92 -21.46 -12.26
N ALA A 32 -4.00 -21.72 -13.17
CA ALA A 32 -2.67 -22.26 -12.87
C ALA A 32 -1.74 -21.14 -12.36
N ASP A 33 -0.68 -21.51 -11.66
CA ASP A 33 0.25 -20.59 -10.99
C ASP A 33 1.66 -20.78 -11.55
N ASP A 34 2.23 -19.75 -12.17
CA ASP A 34 3.51 -19.80 -12.90
C ASP A 34 3.54 -20.71 -14.14
N LEU A 35 2.40 -20.91 -14.82
CA LEU A 35 2.34 -21.69 -16.05
C LEU A 35 2.84 -20.87 -17.26
N GLY A 36 3.93 -21.33 -17.88
CA GLY A 36 4.45 -20.74 -19.11
C GLY A 36 3.50 -20.84 -20.31
N TRP A 37 3.56 -19.86 -21.21
CA TRP A 37 2.60 -19.73 -22.32
C TRP A 37 2.61 -20.93 -23.29
N ALA A 38 3.76 -21.59 -23.44
CA ALA A 38 3.99 -22.70 -24.38
C ALA A 38 3.99 -24.08 -23.70
N GLU A 39 3.48 -24.18 -22.47
CA GLU A 39 3.55 -25.44 -21.71
C GLU A 39 2.42 -26.44 -22.01
N LEU A 40 1.39 -26.02 -22.74
CA LEU A 40 0.24 -26.85 -23.07
C LEU A 40 0.34 -27.46 -24.48
N GLY A 41 -0.27 -28.63 -24.68
CA GLY A 41 -0.32 -29.32 -25.96
C GLY A 41 -0.94 -28.45 -27.05
N CYS A 42 -2.07 -27.82 -26.72
CA CYS A 42 -2.77 -26.89 -27.60
C CYS A 42 -2.02 -25.57 -27.80
N TYR A 43 -0.88 -25.32 -27.15
CA TYR A 43 0.04 -24.22 -27.45
C TYR A 43 1.33 -24.67 -28.13
N GLY A 44 1.44 -25.96 -28.49
CA GLY A 44 2.53 -26.54 -29.27
C GLY A 44 3.51 -27.38 -28.47
N ASN A 45 3.28 -27.60 -27.17
CA ASN A 45 4.13 -28.48 -26.36
C ASN A 45 3.92 -29.95 -26.75
N SER A 46 4.99 -30.71 -26.98
CA SER A 46 4.91 -32.15 -27.27
C SER A 46 5.34 -33.04 -26.10
N PHE A 47 5.96 -32.44 -25.08
CA PHE A 47 6.43 -33.15 -23.89
C PHE A 47 5.33 -33.24 -22.83
N ASN A 48 4.78 -32.11 -22.39
CA ASN A 48 3.71 -32.02 -21.39
C ASN A 48 2.38 -32.48 -22.00
N GLU A 49 1.78 -33.54 -21.46
CA GLU A 49 0.52 -34.08 -21.99
C GLU A 49 -0.68 -33.43 -21.28
N THR A 50 -1.50 -32.71 -22.06
CA THR A 50 -2.68 -31.97 -21.55
C THR A 50 -3.93 -32.20 -22.42
N PRO A 51 -4.34 -33.47 -22.63
CA PRO A 51 -5.40 -33.81 -23.59
C PRO A 51 -6.77 -33.22 -23.25
N ASN A 52 -7.10 -32.97 -21.98
CA ASN A 52 -8.38 -32.38 -21.60
C ASN A 52 -8.43 -30.88 -21.91
N LEU A 53 -7.34 -30.15 -21.68
CA LEU A 53 -7.18 -28.76 -22.10
C LEU A 53 -7.16 -28.64 -23.62
N ASP A 54 -6.52 -29.58 -24.33
CA ASP A 54 -6.56 -29.64 -25.79
C ASP A 54 -7.98 -29.81 -26.32
N LYS A 55 -8.76 -30.66 -25.66
CA LYS A 55 -10.17 -30.85 -25.96
C LYS A 55 -10.98 -29.60 -25.63
N LEU A 56 -10.72 -28.94 -24.50
CA LEU A 56 -11.38 -27.69 -24.11
C LEU A 56 -11.14 -26.59 -25.16
N ALA A 57 -9.89 -26.46 -25.63
CA ALA A 57 -9.52 -25.51 -26.69
C ALA A 57 -10.24 -25.82 -28.01
N LYS A 58 -10.33 -27.09 -28.41
CA LYS A 58 -11.11 -27.51 -29.60
C LYS A 58 -12.62 -27.24 -29.46
N GLN A 59 -13.12 -27.08 -28.24
CA GLN A 59 -14.53 -26.85 -27.94
C GLN A 59 -14.88 -25.38 -27.67
N GLY A 60 -13.89 -24.49 -27.73
CA GLY A 60 -14.04 -23.07 -27.41
C GLY A 60 -13.07 -22.21 -28.20
N VAL A 61 -12.67 -21.08 -27.62
CA VAL A 61 -11.68 -20.17 -28.18
C VAL A 61 -10.38 -20.25 -27.40
N ARG A 62 -9.27 -20.42 -28.12
CA ARG A 62 -7.91 -20.34 -27.57
C ARG A 62 -7.30 -18.98 -27.91
N PHE A 63 -6.81 -18.26 -26.92
CA PHE A 63 -6.18 -16.94 -27.11
C PHE A 63 -4.66 -17.05 -27.17
N THR A 64 -4.03 -16.50 -28.21
CA THR A 64 -2.56 -16.49 -28.35
C THR A 64 -1.90 -15.23 -27.84
N HIS A 65 -2.69 -14.21 -27.47
CA HIS A 65 -2.26 -12.90 -26.97
C HIS A 65 -3.06 -12.52 -25.72
N ALA A 66 -3.13 -13.43 -24.75
CA ALA A 66 -3.68 -13.13 -23.43
C ALA A 66 -2.55 -12.71 -22.48
N TYR A 67 -2.79 -11.66 -21.71
CA TYR A 67 -1.79 -11.02 -20.86
C TYR A 67 -2.21 -10.99 -19.39
N ALA A 68 -1.24 -11.24 -18.52
CA ALA A 68 -1.29 -10.88 -17.12
C ALA A 68 -1.05 -9.38 -16.97
N ALA A 69 -1.84 -8.71 -16.13
CA ALA A 69 -1.70 -7.28 -15.84
C ALA A 69 -0.40 -6.93 -15.09
N ALA A 70 0.32 -7.93 -14.59
CA ALA A 70 1.62 -7.82 -13.96
C ALA A 70 2.37 -9.15 -14.11
N PRO A 71 3.71 -9.17 -14.06
CA PRO A 71 4.50 -10.38 -14.27
C PRO A 71 4.60 -11.27 -13.01
N VAL A 72 3.73 -11.08 -12.02
CA VAL A 72 3.73 -11.82 -10.74
C VAL A 72 2.29 -12.02 -10.20
N CYS A 73 2.15 -13.00 -9.32
CA CYS A 73 0.87 -13.58 -8.87
C CYS A 73 -0.14 -12.63 -8.16
N SER A 74 0.23 -11.95 -7.06
CA SER A 74 -0.72 -11.10 -6.29
C SER A 74 -1.39 -10.00 -7.12
N PRO A 75 -0.66 -9.17 -7.89
CA PRO A 75 -1.28 -8.13 -8.72
C PRO A 75 -2.21 -8.70 -9.81
N TYR A 76 -1.90 -9.86 -10.41
CA TYR A 76 -2.83 -10.52 -11.32
C TYR A 76 -4.15 -10.84 -10.63
N ARG A 77 -4.08 -11.46 -9.45
CA ARG A 77 -5.26 -11.91 -8.68
C ARG A 77 -6.12 -10.72 -8.27
N ALA A 78 -5.49 -9.65 -7.81
CA ALA A 78 -6.18 -8.41 -7.48
C ALA A 78 -6.91 -7.82 -8.69
N ALA A 79 -6.24 -7.80 -9.85
CA ALA A 79 -6.80 -7.26 -11.09
C ALA A 79 -7.96 -8.11 -11.64
N LEU A 80 -7.85 -9.44 -11.56
CA LEU A 80 -8.92 -10.38 -11.94
C LEU A 80 -10.18 -10.13 -11.10
N LEU A 81 -10.03 -10.02 -9.78
CA LEU A 81 -11.17 -9.92 -8.87
C LEU A 81 -11.82 -8.54 -8.87
N THR A 82 -11.11 -7.47 -9.23
CA THR A 82 -11.63 -6.09 -9.16
C THR A 82 -11.96 -5.48 -10.52
N GLY A 83 -11.46 -6.05 -11.62
CA GLY A 83 -11.56 -5.42 -12.95
C GLY A 83 -10.73 -4.13 -13.08
N GLN A 84 -9.81 -3.91 -12.14
CA GLN A 84 -8.95 -2.74 -12.08
C GLN A 84 -7.50 -3.10 -12.36
N HIS A 85 -6.74 -2.16 -12.90
CA HIS A 85 -5.31 -2.32 -13.09
C HIS A 85 -4.61 -2.41 -11.71
N PRO A 86 -3.58 -3.25 -11.52
CA PRO A 86 -2.88 -3.40 -10.22
C PRO A 86 -2.43 -2.07 -9.59
N ALA A 87 -1.99 -1.12 -10.42
CA ALA A 87 -1.61 0.22 -9.99
C ALA A 87 -2.74 1.08 -9.39
N ARG A 88 -4.00 0.82 -9.75
CA ARG A 88 -5.16 1.45 -9.12
C ARG A 88 -5.49 0.79 -7.78
N VAL A 89 -5.29 -0.52 -7.71
CA VAL A 89 -5.55 -1.31 -6.48
C VAL A 89 -4.47 -1.07 -5.43
N GLY A 90 -3.24 -0.76 -5.83
CA GLY A 90 -2.10 -0.54 -4.92
C GLY A 90 -1.31 -1.81 -4.57
N ILE A 91 -1.58 -2.92 -5.28
CA ILE A 91 -0.80 -4.17 -5.18
C ILE A 91 0.04 -4.24 -6.45
N LEU A 92 1.34 -3.95 -6.36
CA LEU A 92 2.24 -3.83 -7.51
C LEU A 92 3.26 -4.97 -7.65
N ASP A 93 3.51 -5.70 -6.57
CA ASP A 93 4.39 -6.86 -6.50
C ASP A 93 3.70 -7.97 -5.69
N TYR A 94 4.30 -9.16 -5.62
CA TYR A 94 3.78 -10.22 -4.76
C TYR A 94 3.76 -9.76 -3.30
N LEU A 95 2.68 -10.10 -2.59
CA LEU A 95 2.57 -9.78 -1.17
C LEU A 95 3.45 -10.74 -0.37
N ARG A 96 4.41 -10.19 0.35
CA ARG A 96 5.30 -10.98 1.21
C ARG A 96 4.50 -11.62 2.35
N PRO A 97 4.98 -12.73 2.94
CA PRO A 97 4.24 -13.39 4.00
C PRO A 97 3.93 -12.48 5.21
N ASN A 98 4.80 -11.51 5.51
CA ASN A 98 4.61 -10.50 6.56
C ASN A 98 4.11 -9.14 6.04
N SER A 99 3.48 -9.10 4.86
CA SER A 99 2.97 -7.86 4.24
C SER A 99 1.98 -7.15 5.16
N SER A 100 2.11 -5.82 5.28
CA SER A 100 1.08 -4.94 5.86
C SER A 100 0.01 -4.52 4.84
N ASN A 101 0.21 -4.86 3.56
CA ASN A 101 -0.77 -4.64 2.49
C ASN A 101 -1.56 -5.93 2.25
N ALA A 102 -2.81 -5.76 1.82
CA ALA A 102 -3.74 -6.81 1.45
C ALA A 102 -4.75 -6.25 0.45
N LEU A 103 -5.55 -7.08 -0.23
CA LEU A 103 -6.68 -6.56 -1.00
C LEU A 103 -7.63 -5.82 -0.03
N PRO A 104 -7.90 -4.52 -0.20
CA PRO A 104 -8.77 -3.79 0.71
C PRO A 104 -10.20 -4.36 0.70
N ILE A 105 -10.80 -4.57 1.88
CA ILE A 105 -12.18 -5.06 1.98
C ILE A 105 -13.22 -4.07 1.43
N SER A 106 -12.84 -2.80 1.26
CA SER A 106 -13.64 -1.79 0.58
C SER A 106 -13.64 -1.93 -0.95
N GLN A 107 -12.76 -2.77 -1.53
CA GLN A 107 -12.79 -3.04 -2.95
C GLN A 107 -13.97 -3.92 -3.30
N ILE A 108 -14.73 -3.50 -4.31
CA ILE A 108 -15.82 -4.31 -4.84
C ILE A 108 -15.23 -5.38 -5.75
N THR A 109 -15.50 -6.63 -5.42
CA THR A 109 -14.94 -7.79 -6.12
C THR A 109 -16.00 -8.57 -6.90
N LEU A 110 -15.54 -9.30 -7.91
CA LEU A 110 -16.38 -10.12 -8.79
C LEU A 110 -17.25 -11.12 -8.02
N PRO A 111 -16.72 -11.86 -7.01
CA PRO A 111 -17.55 -12.75 -6.21
C PRO A 111 -18.64 -12.00 -5.44
N GLU A 112 -18.36 -10.81 -4.89
CA GLU A 112 -19.38 -10.01 -4.20
C GLU A 112 -20.50 -9.59 -5.15
N MET A 113 -20.15 -9.11 -6.35
CA MET A 113 -21.14 -8.75 -7.37
C MET A 113 -22.00 -9.95 -7.79
N LEU A 114 -21.37 -11.12 -8.00
CA LEU A 114 -22.10 -12.34 -8.37
C LEU A 114 -23.00 -12.82 -7.22
N LYS A 115 -22.48 -12.84 -5.99
CA LYS A 115 -23.22 -13.23 -4.78
C LYS A 115 -24.43 -12.34 -4.56
N HIS A 116 -24.28 -11.01 -4.64
CA HIS A 116 -25.41 -10.07 -4.53
C HIS A 116 -26.48 -10.29 -5.61
N ASN A 117 -26.14 -10.98 -6.70
CA ASN A 117 -27.02 -11.32 -7.81
C ASN A 117 -27.45 -12.80 -7.83
N GLY A 118 -27.34 -13.49 -6.69
CA GLY A 118 -27.91 -14.82 -6.47
C GLY A 118 -27.02 -15.99 -6.93
N TYR A 119 -25.70 -15.76 -7.08
CA TYR A 119 -24.76 -16.84 -7.32
C TYR A 119 -24.27 -17.45 -6.00
N ALA A 120 -24.14 -18.78 -5.96
CA ALA A 120 -23.27 -19.43 -4.99
C ALA A 120 -21.80 -19.19 -5.37
N THR A 121 -20.97 -18.73 -4.42
CA THR A 121 -19.56 -18.40 -4.69
C THR A 121 -18.61 -19.31 -3.93
N GLY A 122 -17.64 -19.88 -4.64
CA GLY A 122 -16.69 -20.85 -4.12
C GLY A 122 -15.28 -20.56 -4.57
N MET A 123 -14.33 -20.62 -3.64
CA MET A 123 -12.91 -20.58 -3.93
C MET A 123 -12.22 -21.85 -3.44
N VAL A 124 -11.32 -22.38 -4.27
CA VAL A 124 -10.49 -23.54 -3.95
C VAL A 124 -9.04 -23.21 -4.26
N GLY A 125 -8.17 -23.19 -3.25
CA GLY A 125 -6.72 -23.04 -3.40
C GLY A 125 -6.16 -21.63 -3.13
N LYS A 126 -5.19 -21.21 -3.96
CA LYS A 126 -4.29 -20.07 -3.76
C LYS A 126 -5.01 -18.73 -3.68
N TRP A 127 -4.85 -18.00 -2.57
CA TRP A 127 -5.40 -16.65 -2.39
C TRP A 127 -4.37 -15.56 -2.70
N HIS A 128 -3.26 -15.56 -1.97
CA HIS A 128 -2.12 -14.66 -2.13
C HIS A 128 -2.43 -13.15 -2.24
N LEU A 129 -3.48 -12.69 -1.56
CA LEU A 129 -3.90 -11.28 -1.48
C LEU A 129 -3.84 -10.72 -0.05
N THR A 130 -2.96 -11.28 0.77
CA THR A 130 -2.76 -10.87 2.16
C THR A 130 -1.37 -11.25 2.67
N GLY A 131 -0.93 -10.60 3.76
CA GLY A 131 0.03 -11.19 4.69
C GLY A 131 -0.65 -12.21 5.62
N TYR A 132 0.12 -13.01 6.36
CA TYR A 132 -0.36 -14.11 7.19
C TYR A 132 -0.03 -13.90 8.67
N LYS A 133 -0.98 -14.15 9.58
CA LYS A 133 -0.75 -14.02 11.03
C LYS A 133 0.39 -14.92 11.55
N TYR A 134 0.59 -16.09 10.95
CA TYR A 134 1.73 -16.97 11.29
C TYR A 134 3.11 -16.37 10.94
N GLN A 135 3.15 -15.21 10.28
CA GLN A 135 4.34 -14.48 9.84
C GLN A 135 4.30 -13.03 10.35
N ASP A 136 3.57 -12.80 11.44
CA ASP A 136 3.45 -11.49 12.11
C ASP A 136 2.91 -10.37 11.20
N ALA A 137 2.15 -10.72 10.16
CA ALA A 137 1.44 -9.73 9.36
C ALA A 137 0.42 -8.97 10.21
N GLN A 138 0.40 -7.64 10.05
CA GLN A 138 -0.49 -6.76 10.82
C GLN A 138 -1.96 -6.98 10.48
N PHE A 139 -2.24 -7.30 9.21
CA PHE A 139 -3.58 -7.52 8.69
C PHE A 139 -3.61 -8.85 7.94
N GLU A 140 -4.70 -9.59 8.11
CA GLU A 140 -4.96 -10.81 7.36
C GLU A 140 -6.40 -10.80 6.83
N VAL A 141 -6.56 -10.69 5.50
CA VAL A 141 -7.86 -10.81 4.81
C VAL A 141 -7.98 -12.19 4.15
N ARG A 142 -9.19 -12.72 4.12
CA ARG A 142 -9.49 -14.07 3.61
C ARG A 142 -10.46 -13.98 2.41
N PRO A 143 -10.57 -15.03 1.58
CA PRO A 143 -11.53 -15.07 0.48
C PRO A 143 -12.98 -14.75 0.88
N LYS A 144 -13.39 -15.12 2.10
CA LYS A 144 -14.73 -14.84 2.63
C LYS A 144 -15.02 -13.35 2.80
N ASP A 145 -13.99 -12.54 3.03
CA ASP A 145 -14.11 -11.08 3.14
C ASP A 145 -14.33 -10.42 1.77
N HIS A 146 -14.17 -11.19 0.68
CA HIS A 146 -14.34 -10.75 -0.71
C HIS A 146 -15.38 -11.59 -1.45
N GLY A 147 -16.47 -11.92 -0.75
CA GLY A 147 -17.67 -12.49 -1.36
C GLY A 147 -17.61 -13.97 -1.72
N PHE A 148 -16.58 -14.73 -1.35
CA PHE A 148 -16.57 -16.20 -1.48
C PHE A 148 -17.19 -16.87 -0.24
N ASP A 149 -18.46 -17.30 -0.33
CA ASP A 149 -19.15 -17.93 0.80
C ASP A 149 -18.55 -19.27 1.21
N TRP A 150 -18.02 -20.01 0.23
CA TRP A 150 -17.31 -21.25 0.47
C TRP A 150 -15.83 -21.12 0.06
N ASN A 151 -14.93 -21.52 0.96
CA ASN A 151 -13.49 -21.47 0.75
C ASN A 151 -12.81 -22.72 1.33
N ILE A 152 -11.85 -23.30 0.59
CA ILE A 152 -10.98 -24.37 1.08
C ILE A 152 -9.61 -24.36 0.37
N GLY A 153 -8.56 -24.72 1.09
CA GLY A 153 -7.21 -24.83 0.53
C GLY A 153 -6.47 -23.51 0.38
N SER A 154 -6.90 -22.44 1.04
CA SER A 154 -6.16 -21.19 1.10
C SER A 154 -5.02 -21.25 2.10
N GLU A 155 -3.98 -20.49 1.83
CA GLU A 155 -2.79 -20.45 2.65
C GLU A 155 -3.11 -19.85 4.01
N ILE A 156 -2.57 -20.44 5.07
CA ILE A 156 -2.61 -19.87 6.42
C ILE A 156 -1.25 -19.34 6.86
N LYS A 157 -0.18 -19.79 6.21
CA LYS A 157 1.19 -19.51 6.67
C LYS A 157 2.02 -18.67 5.71
N GLY A 158 1.77 -18.77 4.42
CA GLY A 158 2.67 -18.25 3.41
C GLY A 158 2.56 -18.99 2.10
N VAL A 159 2.99 -18.32 1.03
CA VAL A 159 3.17 -18.92 -0.30
C VAL A 159 4.62 -19.35 -0.47
N GLY A 160 4.82 -20.48 -1.16
CA GLY A 160 6.13 -21.08 -1.38
C GLY A 160 6.57 -21.97 -0.21
N ASN A 161 7.45 -22.92 -0.47
CA ASN A 161 7.96 -23.91 0.50
C ASN A 161 6.92 -24.85 1.15
N GLY A 162 5.67 -24.82 0.70
CA GLY A 162 4.66 -25.77 1.11
C GLY A 162 4.86 -27.14 0.46
N ALA A 163 4.66 -28.22 1.24
CA ALA A 163 4.62 -29.56 0.66
C ALA A 163 3.32 -29.78 -0.13
N ASN A 164 3.43 -30.45 -1.29
CA ASN A 164 2.29 -30.80 -2.16
C ASN A 164 1.60 -32.11 -1.77
N PHE A 165 2.11 -32.83 -0.77
CA PHE A 165 1.52 -34.07 -0.27
C PHE A 165 1.07 -33.90 1.18
N TRP A 166 0.03 -34.63 1.57
CA TRP A 166 -0.43 -34.66 2.95
C TRP A 166 0.73 -34.99 3.92
N PRO A 167 0.88 -34.27 5.05
CA PRO A 167 -0.06 -33.34 5.69
C PRO A 167 0.09 -31.86 5.30
N TYR A 168 0.64 -31.55 4.12
CA TYR A 168 0.84 -30.17 3.63
C TYR A 168 1.58 -29.30 4.64
N VAL A 169 2.71 -29.81 5.13
CA VAL A 169 3.58 -29.07 6.07
C VAL A 169 4.46 -28.09 5.31
N PHE A 170 4.77 -26.98 5.98
CA PHE A 170 5.74 -26.01 5.48
C PHE A 170 7.14 -26.60 5.69
N ARG A 171 7.91 -26.79 4.62
CA ARG A 171 9.12 -27.62 4.56
C ARG A 171 10.01 -27.66 5.82
N THR A 172 10.36 -26.51 6.39
CA THR A 172 11.27 -26.42 7.55
C THR A 172 10.58 -26.38 8.91
N GLN A 173 9.25 -26.51 8.97
CA GLN A 173 8.45 -26.26 10.16
C GLN A 173 7.25 -27.22 10.23
N PRO A 174 6.95 -27.84 11.38
CA PRO A 174 5.84 -28.79 11.53
C PRO A 174 4.47 -28.11 11.61
N ILE A 175 4.22 -27.13 10.73
CA ILE A 175 3.01 -26.32 10.67
C ILE A 175 2.44 -26.49 9.27
N ARG A 176 1.14 -26.78 9.18
CA ARG A 176 0.44 -26.82 7.90
C ARG A 176 0.46 -25.44 7.25
N TRP A 177 0.61 -25.38 5.94
CA TRP A 177 0.61 -24.11 5.23
C TRP A 177 -0.75 -23.75 4.63
N LEU A 178 -1.71 -24.70 4.64
CA LEU A 178 -3.06 -24.58 4.08
C LEU A 178 -4.16 -24.84 5.13
N ASP A 179 -5.35 -24.26 4.91
CA ASP A 179 -6.57 -24.51 5.69
C ASP A 179 -7.32 -25.80 5.30
N ILE A 180 -6.57 -26.90 5.11
CA ILE A 180 -7.14 -28.24 4.88
C ILE A 180 -6.95 -29.09 6.15
N PRO A 181 -8.03 -29.36 6.92
CA PRO A 181 -7.88 -29.99 8.24
C PRO A 181 -7.78 -31.52 8.19
N THR A 182 -8.25 -32.15 7.11
CA THR A 182 -8.46 -33.60 7.02
C THR A 182 -7.87 -34.20 5.75
N ASN A 183 -7.33 -35.41 5.88
CA ASN A 183 -6.97 -36.28 4.76
C ASN A 183 -8.22 -36.99 4.23
N ARG A 184 -8.49 -36.88 2.93
CA ARG A 184 -9.60 -37.54 2.22
C ARG A 184 -9.15 -38.59 1.19
N MET A 185 -7.88 -38.57 0.74
CA MET A 185 -7.37 -39.44 -0.33
C MET A 185 -6.30 -40.44 0.14
N GLY A 186 -5.99 -40.49 1.42
CA GLY A 186 -5.03 -41.43 2.02
C GLY A 186 -3.59 -40.91 2.04
N LYS A 187 -2.64 -41.82 2.25
CA LYS A 187 -1.23 -41.48 2.48
C LYS A 187 -0.62 -40.64 1.36
N ASP A 188 -1.02 -40.91 0.12
CA ASP A 188 -0.47 -40.29 -1.08
C ASP A 188 -1.37 -39.15 -1.59
N GLU A 189 -2.20 -38.56 -0.72
CA GLU A 189 -3.05 -37.42 -1.05
C GLU A 189 -2.20 -36.26 -1.59
N TYR A 190 -2.38 -36.00 -2.89
CA TYR A 190 -1.68 -34.97 -3.64
C TYR A 190 -2.54 -33.71 -3.74
N LEU A 191 -1.93 -32.54 -3.51
CA LEU A 191 -2.64 -31.27 -3.35
C LEU A 191 -3.47 -30.89 -4.58
N THR A 192 -2.91 -30.98 -5.79
CA THR A 192 -3.65 -30.62 -7.01
C THR A 192 -4.91 -31.46 -7.17
N ASP A 193 -4.82 -32.77 -6.94
CA ASP A 193 -5.96 -33.69 -7.01
C ASP A 193 -6.98 -33.40 -5.92
N ARG A 194 -6.49 -33.09 -4.72
CA ARG A 194 -7.32 -32.71 -3.59
C ARG A 194 -8.15 -31.48 -3.90
N LEU A 195 -7.55 -30.44 -4.49
CA LEU A 195 -8.24 -29.23 -4.92
C LEU A 195 -9.25 -29.52 -6.05
N ASN A 196 -8.90 -30.39 -7.00
CA ASN A 196 -9.82 -30.82 -8.06
C ASN A 196 -11.08 -31.51 -7.50
N LEU A 197 -10.92 -32.38 -6.49
CA LEU A 197 -12.05 -33.05 -5.84
C LEU A 197 -12.95 -32.04 -5.11
N GLU A 198 -12.36 -31.09 -4.39
CA GLU A 198 -13.13 -30.04 -3.69
C GLU A 198 -13.93 -29.16 -4.67
N ALA A 199 -13.36 -28.86 -5.84
CA ALA A 199 -14.04 -28.17 -6.92
C ALA A 199 -15.24 -28.97 -7.47
N VAL A 200 -15.08 -30.27 -7.69
CA VAL A 200 -16.19 -31.16 -8.10
C VAL A 200 -17.31 -31.19 -7.05
N ASP A 201 -16.94 -31.30 -5.76
CA ASP A 201 -17.90 -31.30 -4.65
C ASP A 201 -18.66 -29.98 -4.54
N PHE A 202 -18.02 -28.85 -4.85
CA PHE A 202 -18.71 -27.55 -4.93
C PHE A 202 -19.74 -27.51 -6.05
N ILE A 203 -19.39 -27.96 -7.26
CA ILE A 203 -20.32 -28.01 -8.39
C ILE A 203 -21.53 -28.88 -8.05
N GLU A 204 -21.31 -30.04 -7.41
CA GLU A 204 -22.38 -30.96 -7.08
C GLU A 204 -23.36 -30.40 -6.03
N ARG A 205 -22.83 -29.69 -5.01
CA ARG A 205 -23.66 -29.04 -3.97
C ARG A 205 -24.52 -27.92 -4.54
N ASN A 206 -24.00 -27.16 -5.49
CA ASN A 206 -24.65 -25.95 -6.02
C ASN A 206 -25.36 -26.19 -7.37
N LYS A 207 -25.56 -27.44 -7.80
CA LYS A 207 -26.13 -27.78 -9.13
C LYS A 207 -27.54 -27.26 -9.43
N LYS A 208 -28.24 -26.68 -8.45
CA LYS A 208 -29.61 -26.16 -8.56
C LYS A 208 -29.68 -24.64 -8.75
N GLU A 209 -28.57 -23.94 -8.56
CA GLU A 209 -28.49 -22.48 -8.63
C GLU A 209 -27.25 -22.07 -9.45
N PRO A 210 -27.20 -20.85 -10.03
CA PRO A 210 -26.00 -20.40 -10.71
C PRO A 210 -24.85 -20.31 -9.71
N PHE A 211 -23.65 -20.71 -10.11
CA PHE A 211 -22.47 -20.64 -9.25
C PHE A 211 -21.25 -20.03 -9.92
N PHE A 212 -20.38 -19.47 -9.10
CA PHE A 212 -19.04 -19.05 -9.48
C PHE A 212 -18.01 -19.85 -8.68
N LEU A 213 -17.25 -20.67 -9.39
CA LEU A 213 -16.14 -21.44 -8.84
C LEU A 213 -14.82 -20.86 -9.33
N TYR A 214 -14.01 -20.35 -8.42
CA TYR A 214 -12.62 -19.98 -8.66
C TYR A 214 -11.69 -21.07 -8.13
N LEU A 215 -11.24 -21.94 -9.04
CA LEU A 215 -10.26 -22.99 -8.74
C LEU A 215 -8.87 -22.45 -9.04
N SER A 216 -8.18 -21.98 -8.01
CA SER A 216 -6.84 -21.43 -8.13
C SER A 216 -5.79 -22.41 -7.63
N HIS A 217 -5.15 -23.11 -8.55
CA HIS A 217 -4.09 -24.05 -8.21
C HIS A 217 -2.84 -23.35 -7.70
N TYR A 218 -2.06 -24.07 -6.89
CA TYR A 218 -0.66 -23.75 -6.60
C TYR A 218 0.28 -24.33 -7.64
N ALA A 219 -0.16 -25.33 -8.40
CA ALA A 219 0.64 -25.92 -9.47
C ALA A 219 0.63 -25.03 -10.73
N PRO A 220 1.74 -24.96 -11.49
CA PRO A 220 3.06 -25.57 -11.25
C PRO A 220 4.06 -24.73 -10.40
N HIS A 221 3.63 -23.75 -9.59
CA HIS A 221 4.54 -22.88 -8.83
C HIS A 221 5.57 -23.65 -8.00
N THR A 222 6.78 -23.09 -7.87
CA THR A 222 7.86 -23.68 -7.09
C THR A 222 7.48 -23.78 -5.61
N ILE A 223 7.69 -24.89 -4.91
CA ILE A 223 8.50 -26.08 -5.15
C ILE A 223 7.84 -27.08 -6.12
N LEU A 224 8.50 -27.39 -7.24
CA LEU A 224 8.04 -28.44 -8.15
C LEU A 224 8.15 -29.81 -7.48
N ASN A 225 7.03 -30.53 -7.35
CA ASN A 225 7.01 -31.88 -6.80
C ASN A 225 5.73 -32.59 -7.25
N GLY A 226 5.74 -33.14 -8.47
CA GLY A 226 4.63 -33.89 -9.05
C GLY A 226 4.51 -35.33 -8.53
N ARG A 227 3.41 -36.00 -8.90
CA ARG A 227 3.14 -37.40 -8.49
C ARG A 227 4.23 -38.36 -8.97
N PRO A 228 4.76 -39.26 -8.13
CA PRO A 228 5.92 -40.10 -8.48
C PRO A 228 5.75 -40.94 -9.75
N GLU A 229 4.57 -41.49 -9.99
CA GLU A 229 4.25 -42.31 -11.16
C GLU A 229 4.23 -41.49 -12.46
N LEU A 230 3.71 -40.25 -12.41
CA LEU A 230 3.75 -39.34 -13.54
C LEU A 230 5.16 -38.82 -13.80
N VAL A 231 5.91 -38.48 -12.74
CA VAL A 231 7.31 -38.09 -12.88
C VAL A 231 8.10 -39.19 -13.57
N LYS A 232 7.90 -40.46 -13.17
CA LYS A 232 8.51 -41.62 -13.82
C LYS A 232 8.14 -41.71 -15.30
N LYS A 233 6.85 -41.57 -15.64
CA LYS A 233 6.37 -41.53 -17.04
C LYS A 233 7.13 -40.49 -17.87
N TYR A 234 7.31 -39.28 -17.35
CA TYR A 234 7.98 -38.20 -18.08
C TYR A 234 9.49 -38.36 -18.17
N ARG A 235 10.15 -38.93 -17.15
CA ARG A 235 11.56 -39.32 -17.22
C ARG A 235 11.82 -40.37 -18.31
N GLU A 236 10.90 -41.33 -18.45
CA GLU A 236 10.98 -42.36 -19.50
C GLU A 236 10.70 -41.77 -20.90
N LYS A 237 9.89 -40.72 -20.97
CA LYS A 237 9.55 -40.04 -22.24
C LYS A 237 10.71 -39.22 -22.80
N HIS A 238 11.45 -38.49 -21.96
CA HIS A 238 12.58 -37.68 -22.39
C HIS A 238 13.55 -37.43 -21.22
N THR A 239 14.84 -37.38 -21.52
CA THR A 239 15.85 -36.97 -20.53
C THR A 239 15.58 -35.54 -20.06
N PRO A 240 15.53 -35.26 -18.75
CA PRO A 240 15.33 -33.91 -18.25
C PRO A 240 16.35 -32.92 -18.85
N GLY A 241 15.89 -31.71 -19.13
CA GLY A 241 16.74 -30.64 -19.63
C GLY A 241 17.83 -30.24 -18.64
N ARG A 242 18.75 -29.39 -19.11
CA ARG A 242 19.84 -28.87 -18.28
C ARG A 242 19.30 -28.10 -17.09
N THR A 243 20.04 -28.17 -15.98
CA THR A 243 19.66 -27.54 -14.73
C THR A 243 20.58 -26.34 -14.47
N GLY A 244 19.99 -25.23 -14.04
CA GLY A 244 20.76 -24.03 -13.66
C GLY A 244 21.27 -24.06 -12.22
N ARG A 245 20.90 -25.09 -11.44
CA ARG A 245 21.19 -25.18 -9.99
C ARG A 245 21.92 -26.48 -9.67
N THR A 246 22.93 -26.37 -8.81
CA THR A 246 23.75 -27.50 -8.32
C THR A 246 23.28 -28.06 -6.98
N ASN A 247 22.35 -27.39 -6.30
CA ASN A 247 21.82 -27.81 -5.00
C ASN A 247 20.32 -28.12 -5.11
N CYS A 248 19.97 -29.40 -5.00
CA CYS A 248 18.57 -29.82 -4.88
C CYS A 248 18.18 -29.96 -3.40
N TYR A 249 17.52 -28.95 -2.86
CA TYR A 249 17.09 -28.96 -1.46
C TYR A 249 15.95 -29.96 -1.19
N LEU A 250 15.13 -30.27 -2.19
CA LEU A 250 14.10 -31.32 -2.12
C LEU A 250 14.73 -32.69 -1.99
N CYS A 251 15.76 -32.94 -2.79
CA CYS A 251 16.52 -34.17 -2.79
C CYS A 251 17.16 -34.37 -1.40
N LYS A 252 17.78 -33.31 -0.84
CA LYS A 252 18.34 -33.33 0.52
C LYS A 252 17.28 -33.66 1.58
N ASP A 253 16.10 -33.05 1.52
CA ASP A 253 15.01 -33.31 2.47
C ASP A 253 14.43 -34.72 2.35
N ALA A 254 14.41 -35.27 1.15
CA ALA A 254 14.00 -36.63 0.87
C ALA A 254 15.11 -37.67 1.09
N GLY A 255 16.31 -37.23 1.53
CA GLY A 255 17.45 -38.11 1.80
C GLY A 255 18.18 -38.64 0.56
N PHE A 256 17.94 -38.07 -0.61
CA PHE A 256 18.65 -38.40 -1.84
C PHE A 256 19.99 -37.66 -1.93
N SER A 257 20.96 -38.24 -2.64
CA SER A 257 22.16 -37.49 -3.05
C SER A 257 21.69 -36.28 -3.85
N GLY A 258 22.25 -35.10 -3.59
CA GLY A 258 21.77 -33.83 -4.17
C GLY A 258 21.93 -33.70 -5.70
N GLU A 259 22.18 -34.80 -6.41
CA GLU A 259 22.55 -34.90 -7.82
C GLU A 259 21.32 -34.93 -8.77
N ASP A 260 20.13 -35.33 -8.30
CA ASP A 260 18.90 -35.43 -9.12
C ASP A 260 18.23 -34.06 -9.36
N CYS A 261 19.00 -33.04 -9.77
CA CYS A 261 18.55 -31.66 -10.00
C CYS A 261 17.44 -31.48 -11.07
N GLU A 262 16.79 -32.54 -11.56
CA GLU A 262 15.72 -32.51 -12.57
C GLU A 262 14.51 -31.66 -12.17
N HIS A 263 14.29 -31.42 -10.88
CA HIS A 263 13.33 -30.43 -10.36
C HIS A 263 13.60 -29.01 -10.91
N TRP A 264 14.83 -28.75 -11.34
CA TRP A 264 15.33 -27.50 -11.92
C TRP A 264 15.66 -27.62 -13.41
N ALA A 265 15.16 -28.65 -14.08
CA ALA A 265 15.32 -28.76 -15.53
C ALA A 265 14.62 -27.56 -16.19
N GLN A 266 15.34 -26.82 -17.02
CA GLN A 266 14.81 -25.62 -17.71
C GLN A 266 13.90 -25.97 -18.90
N ASP A 267 13.93 -27.21 -19.35
CA ASP A 267 13.10 -27.74 -20.42
C ASP A 267 12.89 -29.24 -20.17
N HIS A 268 11.83 -29.82 -20.73
CA HIS A 268 11.46 -31.22 -20.50
C HIS A 268 11.47 -31.61 -19.01
N ASN A 269 10.98 -30.73 -18.14
CA ASN A 269 11.00 -30.95 -16.68
C ASN A 269 9.92 -31.96 -16.27
N PRO A 270 10.28 -33.16 -15.78
CA PRO A 270 9.31 -34.23 -15.52
C PRO A 270 8.39 -33.92 -14.33
N HIS A 271 8.85 -33.13 -13.35
CA HIS A 271 8.00 -32.72 -12.23
C HIS A 271 6.98 -31.68 -12.67
N LEU A 272 7.38 -30.69 -13.47
CA LEU A 272 6.44 -29.73 -14.06
C LEU A 272 5.38 -30.46 -14.91
N ALA A 273 5.80 -31.34 -15.82
CA ALA A 273 4.90 -32.11 -16.66
C ALA A 273 3.90 -32.96 -15.85
N ALA A 274 4.37 -33.61 -14.78
CA ALA A 274 3.50 -34.37 -13.86
C ALA A 274 2.49 -33.48 -13.12
N MET A 275 2.89 -32.29 -12.71
CA MET A 275 1.99 -31.31 -12.08
C MET A 275 0.92 -30.82 -13.06
N LEU A 276 1.30 -30.57 -14.32
CA LEU A 276 0.37 -30.15 -15.38
C LEU A 276 -0.62 -31.24 -15.75
N GLU A 277 -0.19 -32.49 -15.88
CA GLU A 277 -1.10 -33.60 -16.14
C GLU A 277 -2.10 -33.78 -14.99
N SER A 278 -1.71 -33.51 -13.73
CA SER A 278 -2.65 -33.52 -12.59
C SER A 278 -3.68 -32.37 -12.67
N ILE A 279 -3.31 -31.19 -13.19
CA ILE A 279 -4.26 -30.11 -13.48
C ILE A 279 -5.21 -30.57 -14.60
N ASP A 280 -4.67 -31.14 -15.68
CA ASP A 280 -5.43 -31.60 -16.84
C ASP A 280 -6.43 -32.72 -16.49
N ASP A 281 -6.03 -33.68 -15.66
CA ASP A 281 -6.91 -34.70 -15.06
C ASP A 281 -8.10 -34.02 -14.36
N GLY A 282 -7.84 -32.95 -13.60
CA GLY A 282 -8.84 -32.10 -12.96
C GLY A 282 -9.82 -31.48 -13.96
N ILE A 283 -9.32 -30.93 -15.07
CA ILE A 283 -10.16 -30.40 -16.16
C ILE A 283 -11.08 -31.49 -16.72
N GLY A 284 -10.56 -32.71 -16.89
CA GLY A 284 -11.33 -33.88 -17.28
C GLY A 284 -12.44 -34.23 -16.29
N LEU A 285 -12.12 -34.24 -14.99
CA LEU A 285 -13.07 -34.51 -13.90
C LEU A 285 -14.19 -33.48 -13.85
N LEU A 286 -13.87 -32.18 -13.90
CA LEU A 286 -14.84 -31.09 -13.90
C LEU A 286 -15.75 -31.16 -15.13
N SER A 287 -15.15 -31.36 -16.31
CA SER A 287 -15.90 -31.48 -17.56
C SER A 287 -16.86 -32.68 -17.55
N LYS A 288 -16.41 -33.82 -17.02
CA LYS A 288 -17.23 -35.02 -16.85
C LYS A 288 -18.39 -34.73 -15.89
N LYS A 289 -18.13 -34.13 -14.73
CA LYS A 289 -19.17 -33.80 -13.75
C LYS A 289 -20.22 -32.84 -14.32
N LEU A 290 -19.81 -31.81 -15.06
CA LEU A 290 -20.74 -30.89 -15.73
C LEU A 290 -21.64 -31.61 -16.75
N ASN A 291 -21.12 -32.61 -17.46
CA ASN A 291 -21.92 -33.40 -18.40
C ASN A 291 -22.90 -34.32 -17.65
N GLU A 292 -22.46 -35.01 -16.60
CA GLU A 292 -23.31 -35.86 -15.75
C GLU A 292 -24.49 -35.08 -15.15
N LEU A 293 -24.25 -33.83 -14.74
CA LEU A 293 -25.26 -32.97 -14.15
C LEU A 293 -26.09 -32.17 -15.18
N GLY A 294 -25.80 -32.31 -16.49
CA GLY A 294 -26.48 -31.56 -17.55
C GLY A 294 -26.14 -30.05 -17.60
N LEU A 295 -25.12 -29.60 -16.86
CA LEU A 295 -24.75 -28.19 -16.72
C LEU A 295 -23.78 -27.71 -17.81
N SER A 296 -23.18 -28.62 -18.58
CA SER A 296 -22.09 -28.29 -19.49
C SER A 296 -22.42 -27.25 -20.56
N LYS A 297 -23.67 -27.16 -21.04
CA LYS A 297 -24.03 -26.17 -22.07
C LYS A 297 -24.14 -24.76 -21.48
N ASN A 298 -24.58 -24.66 -20.23
CA ASN A 298 -24.82 -23.41 -19.51
C ASN A 298 -23.68 -23.02 -18.55
N THR A 299 -22.46 -23.50 -18.79
CA THR A 299 -21.30 -23.19 -17.95
C THR A 299 -20.23 -22.52 -18.79
N ILE A 300 -19.81 -21.33 -18.35
CA ILE A 300 -18.59 -20.66 -18.82
C ILE A 300 -17.41 -21.35 -18.16
N PHE A 301 -16.54 -21.97 -18.94
CA PHE A 301 -15.33 -22.62 -18.48
C PHE A 301 -14.11 -21.85 -18.99
N ILE A 302 -13.31 -21.32 -18.08
CA ILE A 302 -12.11 -20.54 -18.38
C ILE A 302 -10.90 -21.25 -17.76
N PHE A 303 -9.82 -21.35 -18.53
CA PHE A 303 -8.50 -21.77 -18.04
C PHE A 303 -7.47 -20.71 -18.37
N SER A 304 -6.63 -20.30 -17.40
CA SER A 304 -5.52 -19.36 -17.62
C SER A 304 -4.37 -19.54 -16.61
N SER A 305 -3.37 -18.66 -16.68
CA SER A 305 -2.23 -18.54 -15.75
C SER A 305 -2.14 -17.11 -15.20
N ASP A 306 -1.57 -16.93 -14.01
CA ASP A 306 -1.41 -15.60 -13.38
C ASP A 306 -0.19 -14.81 -13.86
N ASN A 307 0.82 -15.49 -14.39
CA ASN A 307 1.98 -14.89 -15.03
C ASN A 307 2.72 -15.93 -15.90
N GLY A 308 3.75 -15.48 -16.61
CA GLY A 308 4.62 -16.37 -17.38
C GLY A 308 5.42 -17.33 -16.49
N GLY A 309 5.99 -18.37 -17.11
CA GLY A 309 6.72 -19.42 -16.40
C GLY A 309 8.06 -18.95 -15.83
N GLU A 310 8.51 -19.57 -14.74
CA GLU A 310 9.82 -19.31 -14.15
C GLU A 310 10.95 -19.94 -15.00
N THR A 311 11.79 -19.13 -15.62
CA THR A 311 12.85 -19.57 -16.57
C THR A 311 13.92 -20.49 -15.98
N ASN A 312 13.95 -20.68 -14.66
CA ASN A 312 14.82 -21.66 -14.01
C ASN A 312 14.29 -23.10 -14.08
N VAL A 313 13.00 -23.28 -14.40
CA VAL A 313 12.32 -24.58 -14.35
C VAL A 313 11.46 -24.87 -15.59
N THR A 314 11.40 -23.92 -16.52
CA THR A 314 10.65 -24.02 -17.78
C THR A 314 11.18 -23.06 -18.84
N SER A 315 10.66 -23.20 -20.05
CA SER A 315 10.98 -22.37 -21.21
C SER A 315 9.72 -21.66 -21.72
N ASN A 316 9.78 -20.33 -21.82
CA ASN A 316 8.75 -19.53 -22.48
C ASN A 316 9.00 -19.33 -23.98
N ALA A 317 9.96 -20.06 -24.57
CA ALA A 317 10.36 -19.88 -25.95
C ALA A 317 9.15 -19.96 -26.93
N PRO A 318 9.16 -19.18 -28.02
CA PRO A 318 10.18 -18.21 -28.42
C PRO A 318 10.11 -16.86 -27.68
N LEU A 319 9.18 -16.66 -26.74
CA LEU A 319 9.03 -15.39 -26.02
C LEU A 319 10.19 -15.18 -25.04
N ARG A 320 10.59 -13.92 -24.88
CA ARG A 320 11.71 -13.54 -24.00
C ARG A 320 11.26 -13.42 -22.55
N GLY A 321 12.12 -13.86 -21.65
CA GLY A 321 11.92 -13.71 -20.21
C GLY A 321 10.89 -14.67 -19.60
N GLY A 322 10.55 -14.41 -18.34
CA GLY A 322 9.61 -15.21 -17.55
C GLY A 322 9.07 -14.43 -16.37
N LYS A 323 8.52 -15.14 -15.38
CA LYS A 323 8.00 -14.55 -14.13
C LYS A 323 8.90 -13.41 -13.62
N SER A 324 8.26 -12.33 -13.19
CA SER A 324 8.84 -11.03 -12.77
C SER A 324 9.36 -10.11 -13.89
N GLN A 325 9.38 -10.52 -15.15
CA GLN A 325 9.89 -9.70 -16.25
C GLN A 325 8.75 -9.17 -17.14
N LEU A 326 8.84 -7.92 -17.60
CA LEU A 326 7.83 -7.31 -18.48
C LEU A 326 7.95 -7.72 -19.96
N TYR A 327 8.91 -8.57 -20.31
CA TYR A 327 8.98 -9.20 -21.63
C TYR A 327 7.80 -10.17 -21.86
N GLU A 328 7.49 -10.50 -23.11
CA GLU A 328 6.34 -11.32 -23.51
C GLU A 328 6.29 -12.65 -22.75
N GLY A 329 7.43 -13.28 -22.46
CA GLY A 329 7.49 -14.54 -21.73
C GLY A 329 7.12 -14.44 -20.25
N GLY A 330 7.11 -13.24 -19.65
CA GLY A 330 6.71 -13.01 -18.27
C GLY A 330 5.27 -12.55 -18.08
N ILE A 331 4.66 -11.95 -19.11
CA ILE A 331 3.30 -11.40 -19.05
C ILE A 331 2.30 -12.10 -19.98
N ARG A 332 2.73 -12.78 -21.06
CA ARG A 332 1.82 -13.51 -21.95
C ARG A 332 1.53 -14.89 -21.37
N VAL A 333 0.26 -15.26 -21.27
CA VAL A 333 -0.23 -16.46 -20.58
C VAL A 333 -1.18 -17.26 -21.48
N PRO A 334 -1.35 -18.58 -21.27
CA PRO A 334 -2.37 -19.32 -21.97
C PRO A 334 -3.76 -18.88 -21.50
N LEU A 335 -4.74 -18.92 -22.41
CA LEU A 335 -6.14 -18.64 -22.12
C LEU A 335 -7.04 -19.44 -23.05
N ILE A 336 -7.92 -20.24 -22.45
CA ILE A 336 -8.94 -21.03 -23.13
C ILE A 336 -10.29 -20.67 -22.54
N VAL A 337 -11.28 -20.37 -23.39
CA VAL A 337 -12.66 -20.05 -22.98
C VAL A 337 -13.63 -20.92 -23.74
N ARG A 338 -14.56 -21.55 -23.01
CA ARG A 338 -15.61 -22.39 -23.61
C ARG A 338 -16.96 -22.11 -22.96
N TRP A 339 -17.95 -21.73 -23.76
CA TRP A 339 -19.33 -21.54 -23.32
C TRP A 339 -20.33 -21.78 -24.48
N PRO A 340 -20.85 -23.01 -24.62
CA PRO A 340 -21.69 -23.37 -25.77
C PRO A 340 -22.98 -22.53 -25.90
N ARG A 341 -23.70 -22.28 -24.79
CA ARG A 341 -24.95 -21.49 -24.82
C ARG A 341 -24.72 -20.03 -25.22
N GLY A 342 -23.61 -19.44 -24.77
CA GLY A 342 -23.28 -18.05 -25.07
C GLY A 342 -22.73 -17.81 -26.48
N LYS A 343 -22.78 -18.84 -27.34
CA LYS A 343 -22.29 -18.79 -28.73
C LYS A 343 -20.81 -18.41 -28.83
N VAL A 344 -20.00 -18.84 -27.86
CA VAL A 344 -18.54 -18.76 -27.98
C VAL A 344 -18.09 -19.57 -29.18
N ALA A 345 -17.23 -18.98 -30.01
CA ALA A 345 -16.78 -19.60 -31.25
C ALA A 345 -16.10 -20.95 -30.98
N PHE A 346 -16.43 -21.97 -31.78
CA PHE A 346 -16.03 -23.34 -31.51
C PHE A 346 -14.74 -23.69 -32.25
N GLY A 347 -13.68 -24.01 -31.50
CA GLY A 347 -12.39 -24.43 -32.05
C GLY A 347 -11.59 -23.29 -32.71
N GLU A 348 -11.95 -22.04 -32.46
CA GLU A 348 -11.27 -20.88 -33.05
C GLU A 348 -10.04 -20.45 -32.24
N THR A 349 -9.10 -19.79 -32.93
CA THR A 349 -7.94 -19.15 -32.30
C THR A 349 -8.08 -17.64 -32.41
N CYS A 350 -7.92 -16.93 -31.30
CA CYS A 350 -7.97 -15.47 -31.23
C CYS A 350 -6.59 -14.90 -30.92
N SER A 351 -6.08 -14.01 -31.77
CA SER A 351 -4.80 -13.31 -31.55
C SER A 351 -4.97 -11.88 -31.04
N GLN A 352 -6.16 -11.53 -30.56
CA GLN A 352 -6.45 -10.17 -30.11
C GLN A 352 -5.94 -10.00 -28.67
N PRO A 353 -5.19 -8.92 -28.38
CA PRO A 353 -4.68 -8.66 -27.04
C PRO A 353 -5.80 -8.51 -25.99
N VAL A 354 -5.83 -9.43 -25.03
CA VAL A 354 -6.73 -9.39 -23.88
C VAL A 354 -5.92 -9.41 -22.58
N VAL A 355 -6.46 -8.88 -21.49
CA VAL A 355 -5.77 -8.81 -20.20
C VAL A 355 -6.71 -9.26 -19.08
N ASN A 356 -6.17 -9.85 -18.01
CA ASN A 356 -6.99 -10.54 -17.01
C ASN A 356 -7.99 -9.65 -16.24
N HIS A 357 -7.82 -8.33 -16.17
CA HIS A 357 -8.85 -7.45 -15.61
C HIS A 357 -10.06 -7.25 -16.55
N ASP A 358 -10.03 -7.79 -17.78
CA ASP A 358 -11.20 -7.85 -18.68
C ASP A 358 -12.24 -8.87 -18.23
N PHE A 359 -11.85 -9.88 -17.44
CA PHE A 359 -12.78 -10.92 -17.02
C PHE A 359 -13.89 -10.37 -16.13
N TYR A 360 -13.61 -9.38 -15.28
CA TYR A 360 -14.61 -8.78 -14.40
C TYR A 360 -15.81 -8.22 -15.20
N PRO A 361 -15.66 -7.21 -16.09
CA PRO A 361 -16.79 -6.71 -16.87
C PRO A 361 -17.37 -7.77 -17.82
N THR A 362 -16.53 -8.68 -18.35
CA THR A 362 -17.00 -9.72 -19.27
C THR A 362 -17.92 -10.74 -18.60
N LEU A 363 -17.58 -11.18 -17.40
CA LEU A 363 -18.36 -12.16 -16.65
C LEU A 363 -19.64 -11.55 -16.10
N LEU A 364 -19.61 -10.28 -15.68
CA LEU A 364 -20.82 -9.56 -15.31
C LEU A 364 -21.75 -9.37 -16.53
N GLU A 365 -21.23 -8.97 -17.69
CA GLU A 365 -22.04 -8.89 -18.92
C GLU A 365 -22.65 -10.25 -19.29
N ALA A 366 -21.87 -11.33 -19.25
CA ALA A 366 -22.34 -12.68 -19.56
C ALA A 366 -23.41 -13.18 -18.57
N ALA A 367 -23.38 -12.70 -17.33
CA ALA A 367 -24.37 -12.98 -16.29
C ALA A 367 -25.56 -11.99 -16.28
N GLU A 368 -25.59 -11.04 -17.21
CA GLU A 368 -26.58 -9.95 -17.30
C GLU A 368 -26.60 -9.07 -16.03
N ILE A 369 -25.44 -8.86 -15.41
CA ILE A 369 -25.25 -8.04 -14.21
C ILE A 369 -24.57 -6.73 -14.60
N GLN A 370 -25.10 -5.61 -14.09
CA GLN A 370 -24.45 -4.31 -14.26
C GLN A 370 -23.35 -4.14 -13.20
N PRO A 371 -22.14 -3.69 -13.58
CA PRO A 371 -21.10 -3.31 -12.62
C PRO A 371 -21.59 -2.20 -11.68
N GLU A 372 -20.99 -2.12 -10.49
CA GLU A 372 -21.27 -1.00 -9.58
C GLU A 372 -20.82 0.32 -10.22
N SER A 373 -21.77 1.26 -10.32
CA SER A 373 -21.62 2.56 -10.98
C SER A 373 -20.44 3.40 -10.45
N LYS A 374 -20.10 3.25 -9.17
CA LYS A 374 -18.99 3.98 -8.52
C LYS A 374 -17.63 3.34 -8.77
N GLN A 375 -17.59 2.09 -9.19
CA GLN A 375 -16.34 1.38 -9.41
C GLN A 375 -15.76 1.78 -10.77
N LYS A 376 -14.59 2.42 -10.76
CA LYS A 376 -13.84 2.69 -11.98
C LYS A 376 -13.20 1.40 -12.47
N LEU A 377 -13.66 0.86 -13.58
CA LEU A 377 -13.05 -0.30 -14.23
C LEU A 377 -11.96 0.13 -15.21
N ASP A 378 -10.88 -0.64 -15.26
CA ASP A 378 -9.85 -0.52 -16.31
C ASP A 378 -10.05 -1.60 -17.38
N GLY A 379 -10.73 -2.69 -17.03
CA GLY A 379 -11.12 -3.76 -17.95
C GLY A 379 -12.21 -3.33 -18.91
N ILE A 380 -12.22 -3.95 -20.09
CA ILE A 380 -13.32 -3.85 -21.03
C ILE A 380 -13.92 -5.23 -21.22
N SER A 381 -15.23 -5.30 -21.45
CA SER A 381 -15.82 -6.59 -21.78
C SER A 381 -15.31 -7.10 -23.13
N ILE A 382 -14.87 -8.35 -23.13
CA ILE A 382 -14.40 -9.08 -24.30
C ILE A 382 -15.41 -10.18 -24.71
N LEU A 383 -16.64 -10.13 -24.22
CA LEU A 383 -17.67 -11.14 -24.51
C LEU A 383 -17.93 -11.25 -26.03
N SER A 384 -18.04 -10.12 -26.73
CA SER A 384 -18.19 -10.11 -28.18
C SER A 384 -16.98 -10.72 -28.90
N THR A 385 -15.78 -10.61 -28.33
CA THR A 385 -14.58 -11.27 -28.84
C THR A 385 -14.65 -12.78 -28.68
N TRP A 386 -15.22 -13.28 -27.58
CA TRP A 386 -15.44 -14.72 -27.38
C TRP A 386 -16.45 -15.28 -28.39
N GLN A 387 -17.49 -14.50 -28.69
CA GLN A 387 -18.55 -14.88 -29.63
C GLN A 387 -18.11 -14.82 -31.09
N ASN A 388 -17.28 -13.83 -31.44
CA ASN A 388 -16.79 -13.63 -32.79
C ASN A 388 -15.34 -13.11 -32.77
N PRO A 389 -14.34 -14.03 -32.69
CA PRO A 389 -12.93 -13.67 -32.72
C PRO A 389 -12.50 -12.86 -33.95
N ALA A 390 -13.23 -12.96 -35.07
CA ALA A 390 -12.99 -12.17 -36.28
C ALA A 390 -13.48 -10.71 -36.19
N LYS A 391 -14.32 -10.38 -35.20
CA LYS A 391 -14.82 -9.02 -34.92
C LYS A 391 -14.63 -8.67 -33.43
N PRO A 392 -13.38 -8.55 -32.98
CA PRO A 392 -13.06 -8.36 -31.58
C PRO A 392 -13.46 -6.99 -31.05
N THR A 393 -13.63 -6.90 -29.74
CA THR A 393 -13.67 -5.63 -29.01
C THR A 393 -12.37 -4.87 -29.25
N LYS A 394 -12.47 -3.61 -29.67
CA LYS A 394 -11.28 -2.77 -29.87
C LYS A 394 -10.74 -2.26 -28.54
N ARG A 395 -9.42 -2.34 -28.39
CA ARG A 395 -8.63 -1.71 -27.31
C ARG A 395 -7.59 -0.80 -27.94
N ASP A 396 -7.36 0.38 -27.35
CA ASP A 396 -6.34 1.30 -27.84
C ASP A 396 -4.92 0.83 -27.48
N SER A 397 -4.68 0.56 -26.19
CA SER A 397 -3.39 0.08 -25.69
C SER A 397 -3.53 -0.74 -24.40
N LEU A 398 -2.49 -1.51 -24.10
CA LEU A 398 -2.25 -2.18 -22.82
C LEU A 398 -1.08 -1.51 -22.11
N HIS A 399 -1.08 -1.56 -20.79
CA HIS A 399 -0.07 -0.93 -19.95
C HIS A 399 0.34 -1.86 -18.81
N TRP A 400 1.59 -1.71 -18.36
CA TRP A 400 2.14 -2.39 -17.18
C TRP A 400 2.92 -1.39 -16.34
N HIS A 401 2.84 -1.55 -15.03
CA HIS A 401 3.53 -0.72 -14.05
C HIS A 401 4.10 -1.60 -12.94
N TYR A 402 5.41 -1.75 -12.92
CA TYR A 402 6.11 -2.70 -12.05
C TYR A 402 7.35 -2.05 -11.40
N PRO A 403 7.16 -1.04 -10.55
CA PRO A 403 8.25 -0.44 -9.81
C PRO A 403 8.75 -1.40 -8.73
N LEU A 404 10.06 -1.60 -8.68
CA LEU A 404 10.75 -2.42 -7.69
C LEU A 404 11.85 -1.61 -7.01
N ASP A 405 12.02 -1.79 -5.69
CA ASP A 405 13.12 -1.18 -4.94
C ASP A 405 14.48 -1.76 -5.33
N ARG A 406 14.49 -3.03 -5.75
CA ARG A 406 15.68 -3.78 -6.19
C ARG A 406 15.28 -4.81 -7.24
N PRO A 407 16.22 -5.26 -8.09
CA PRO A 407 15.95 -6.35 -9.02
C PRO A 407 15.32 -7.55 -8.30
N HIS A 408 14.27 -8.10 -8.91
CA HIS A 408 13.62 -9.30 -8.44
C HIS A 408 14.59 -10.48 -8.56
N PHE A 409 14.53 -11.44 -7.64
CA PHE A 409 15.43 -12.61 -7.63
C PHE A 409 15.23 -13.55 -8.85
N LEU A 410 14.19 -13.31 -9.65
CA LEU A 410 13.93 -13.99 -10.93
C LEU A 410 14.29 -13.13 -12.15
N GLY A 411 15.05 -12.04 -11.96
CA GLY A 411 15.59 -11.21 -13.05
C GLY A 411 14.69 -10.06 -13.51
N GLY A 412 13.51 -9.88 -12.89
CA GLY A 412 12.70 -8.68 -13.06
C GLY A 412 13.39 -7.41 -12.58
N VAL A 413 13.11 -6.27 -13.22
CA VAL A 413 13.69 -4.97 -12.85
C VAL A 413 12.61 -3.89 -12.84
N SER A 414 12.85 -2.82 -12.07
CA SER A 414 11.93 -1.70 -11.90
C SER A 414 11.63 -1.04 -13.25
N SER A 415 10.39 -1.20 -13.74
CA SER A 415 10.02 -0.81 -15.11
C SER A 415 8.51 -0.60 -15.30
N GLY A 416 8.16 0.07 -16.39
CA GLY A 416 6.80 0.18 -16.93
C GLY A 416 6.79 -0.17 -18.41
N ALA A 417 5.61 -0.49 -18.96
CA ALA A 417 5.49 -0.78 -20.38
C ALA A 417 4.16 -0.33 -20.95
N ILE A 418 4.16 -0.03 -22.25
CA ILE A 418 2.95 0.19 -23.06
C ILE A 418 3.03 -0.68 -24.31
N GLN A 419 1.93 -1.36 -24.63
CA GLN A 419 1.75 -2.05 -25.91
C GLN A 419 0.60 -1.37 -26.66
N LYS A 420 0.90 -0.88 -27.87
CA LYS A 420 -0.07 -0.25 -28.77
C LYS A 420 0.07 -0.83 -30.17
N ASN A 421 -0.98 -1.51 -30.63
CA ASN A 421 -0.94 -2.33 -31.83
C ASN A 421 0.20 -3.37 -31.74
N ASP A 422 1.06 -3.43 -32.76
CA ASP A 422 2.22 -4.33 -32.82
C ASP A 422 3.45 -3.80 -32.06
N TRP A 423 3.39 -2.61 -31.45
CA TRP A 423 4.54 -1.97 -30.81
C TRP A 423 4.50 -2.08 -29.30
N LYS A 424 5.65 -2.38 -28.69
CA LYS A 424 5.81 -2.39 -27.24
C LYS A 424 7.03 -1.58 -26.84
N LEU A 425 6.83 -0.64 -25.92
CA LEU A 425 7.87 0.14 -25.28
C LEU A 425 7.99 -0.31 -23.82
N ILE A 426 9.21 -0.58 -23.37
CA ILE A 426 9.57 -0.77 -21.97
C ILE A 426 10.37 0.45 -21.51
N GLU A 427 9.97 1.08 -20.41
CA GLU A 427 10.69 2.14 -19.71
C GLU A 427 11.32 1.58 -18.44
N TYR A 428 12.63 1.81 -18.27
CA TYR A 428 13.34 1.47 -17.04
C TYR A 428 13.34 2.65 -16.07
N PHE A 429 12.99 2.38 -14.81
CA PHE A 429 12.90 3.42 -13.77
C PHE A 429 14.22 3.66 -13.04
N ASP A 430 15.17 2.71 -13.11
CA ASP A 430 16.50 2.87 -12.52
C ASP A 430 17.38 3.75 -13.42
N PRO A 431 17.72 4.98 -13.01
CA PRO A 431 18.50 5.89 -13.84
C PRO A 431 19.99 5.53 -13.91
N THR A 432 20.44 4.54 -13.15
CA THR A 432 21.82 4.03 -13.24
C THR A 432 22.03 3.10 -14.44
N ARG A 433 20.94 2.64 -15.07
CA ARG A 433 21.01 1.82 -16.28
C ARG A 433 21.46 2.65 -17.49
N SER A 434 22.25 2.03 -18.36
CA SER A 434 22.66 2.62 -19.63
C SER A 434 21.48 2.83 -20.57
N GLU A 435 20.56 1.87 -20.59
CA GLU A 435 19.36 1.86 -21.40
C GLU A 435 18.17 2.36 -20.58
N LYS A 436 17.56 3.45 -21.07
CA LYS A 436 16.33 4.01 -20.49
C LYS A 436 15.06 3.35 -21.07
N PHE A 437 15.14 2.93 -22.32
CA PHE A 437 14.02 2.39 -23.07
C PHE A 437 14.46 1.17 -23.90
N GLU A 438 13.53 0.27 -24.13
CA GLU A 438 13.60 -0.74 -25.20
C GLU A 438 12.30 -0.69 -26.01
N LEU A 439 12.39 -0.76 -27.34
CA LEU A 439 11.24 -0.72 -28.25
C LEU A 439 11.25 -1.93 -29.18
N PHE A 440 10.14 -2.66 -29.23
CA PHE A 440 9.99 -3.86 -30.06
C PHE A 440 8.76 -3.79 -30.96
N ASN A 441 8.86 -4.44 -32.13
CA ASN A 441 7.70 -4.76 -32.96
C ASN A 441 7.34 -6.24 -32.75
N LEU A 442 6.30 -6.52 -31.97
CA LEU A 442 5.93 -7.88 -31.54
C LEU A 442 5.43 -8.77 -32.68
N LYS A 443 4.95 -8.18 -33.79
CA LYS A 443 4.50 -8.93 -34.96
C LYS A 443 5.67 -9.50 -35.76
N GLN A 444 6.77 -8.75 -35.86
CA GLN A 444 7.98 -9.16 -36.58
C GLN A 444 8.98 -9.87 -35.65
N ASP A 445 8.99 -9.50 -34.37
CA ASP A 445 9.89 -10.02 -33.35
C ASP A 445 9.15 -10.32 -32.04
N PRO A 446 8.40 -11.43 -31.98
CA PRO A 446 7.76 -11.87 -30.73
C PRO A 446 8.76 -12.30 -29.66
N SER A 447 10.05 -12.44 -30.03
CA SER A 447 11.13 -12.78 -29.11
C SER A 447 11.82 -11.56 -28.49
N GLU A 448 11.41 -10.34 -28.84
CA GLU A 448 11.94 -9.09 -28.29
C GLU A 448 13.48 -9.05 -28.26
N LYS A 449 14.12 -9.48 -29.36
CA LYS A 449 15.58 -9.55 -29.50
C LYS A 449 16.17 -8.33 -30.18
N ASN A 450 15.38 -7.64 -31.00
CA ASN A 450 15.83 -6.52 -31.82
C ASN A 450 15.28 -5.21 -31.24
N ASP A 451 16.06 -4.56 -30.39
CA ASP A 451 15.70 -3.24 -29.86
C ASP A 451 15.78 -2.16 -30.97
N LEU A 452 14.66 -1.46 -31.18
CA LEU A 452 14.48 -0.44 -32.20
C LEU A 452 14.50 0.98 -31.63
N THR A 453 14.88 1.17 -30.37
CA THR A 453 14.92 2.48 -29.69
C THR A 453 15.72 3.52 -30.48
N ASN A 454 16.93 3.17 -30.93
CA ASN A 454 17.78 4.07 -31.71
C ASN A 454 17.31 4.28 -33.17
N VAL A 455 16.45 3.38 -33.67
CA VAL A 455 15.94 3.41 -35.04
C VAL A 455 14.64 4.23 -35.14
N LYS A 456 13.85 4.29 -34.06
CA LYS A 456 12.53 4.94 -34.02
C LYS A 456 12.33 5.88 -32.81
N PRO A 457 13.21 6.89 -32.62
CA PRO A 457 13.13 7.78 -31.46
C PRO A 457 11.78 8.54 -31.35
N ASP A 458 11.20 8.95 -32.48
CA ASP A 458 9.89 9.64 -32.48
C ASP A 458 8.75 8.75 -31.95
N LEU A 459 8.82 7.44 -32.23
CA LEU A 459 7.83 6.48 -31.73
C LEU A 459 8.04 6.20 -30.25
N VAL A 460 9.29 6.14 -29.79
CA VAL A 460 9.64 6.04 -28.37
C VAL A 460 9.03 7.22 -27.61
N GLU A 461 9.28 8.45 -28.06
CA GLU A 461 8.73 9.65 -27.41
C GLU A 461 7.20 9.61 -27.37
N LYS A 462 6.56 9.28 -28.50
CA LYS A 462 5.09 9.19 -28.56
C LYS A 462 4.53 8.18 -27.55
N LEU A 463 5.05 6.95 -27.57
CA LEU A 463 4.56 5.88 -26.67
C LEU A 463 4.90 6.20 -25.20
N HIS A 464 6.03 6.84 -24.94
CA HIS A 464 6.41 7.28 -23.59
C HIS A 464 5.44 8.35 -23.06
N GLN A 465 5.05 9.33 -23.88
CA GLN A 465 4.04 10.32 -23.49
C GLN A 465 2.67 9.69 -23.22
N GLU A 466 2.26 8.71 -24.04
CA GLU A 466 1.03 7.94 -23.78
C GLU A 466 1.11 7.16 -22.45
N LEU A 467 2.25 6.52 -22.17
CA LEU A 467 2.51 5.82 -20.91
C LEU A 467 2.49 6.78 -19.70
N LEU A 468 3.07 7.98 -19.82
CA LEU A 468 3.05 9.01 -18.78
C LEU A 468 1.62 9.48 -18.48
N SER A 469 0.83 9.74 -19.52
CA SER A 469 -0.59 10.13 -19.41
C SER A 469 -1.43 9.03 -18.75
N TRP A 470 -1.22 7.78 -19.14
CA TRP A 470 -1.86 6.64 -18.50
C TRP A 470 -1.48 6.51 -17.01
N ARG A 471 -0.20 6.70 -16.67
CA ARG A 471 0.25 6.67 -15.26
C ARG A 471 -0.44 7.74 -14.42
N GLU A 472 -0.57 8.96 -14.94
CA GLU A 472 -1.27 10.06 -14.25
C GLU A 472 -2.76 9.75 -14.02
N THR A 473 -3.47 9.29 -15.05
CA THR A 473 -4.91 8.99 -14.98
C THR A 473 -5.25 7.74 -14.16
N THR A 474 -4.31 6.81 -14.03
CA THR A 474 -4.44 5.59 -13.22
C THR A 474 -4.00 5.80 -11.78
N GLY A 475 -3.14 6.79 -11.53
CA GLY A 475 -2.51 6.99 -10.23
C GLY A 475 -1.29 6.09 -10.00
N ALA A 476 -0.66 5.61 -11.08
CA ALA A 476 0.48 4.71 -11.04
C ALA A 476 1.77 5.47 -10.66
N ARG A 477 2.12 5.43 -9.38
CA ARG A 477 3.24 6.18 -8.79
C ARG A 477 4.54 5.38 -8.89
N ILE A 478 5.65 6.09 -9.09
CA ILE A 478 7.00 5.52 -9.07
C ILE A 478 7.68 6.01 -7.80
N PRO A 479 7.98 5.15 -6.82
CA PRO A 479 8.82 5.52 -5.70
C PRO A 479 10.26 5.72 -6.18
N SER A 480 10.96 6.69 -5.60
CA SER A 480 12.41 6.81 -5.81
C SER A 480 13.13 5.58 -5.24
N ASN A 481 14.09 5.05 -6.00
CA ASN A 481 14.94 3.96 -5.53
C ASN A 481 15.78 4.44 -4.35
N PRO A 482 15.98 3.60 -3.32
CA PRO A 482 16.86 3.92 -2.20
C PRO A 482 18.25 4.33 -2.73
N LEU A 483 18.81 5.41 -2.19
CA LEU A 483 20.11 5.96 -2.58
C LEU A 483 21.24 5.39 -1.72
N LEU A 484 21.13 5.49 -0.40
CA LEU A 484 22.18 5.06 0.53
C LEU A 484 21.97 3.65 1.09
N THR A 485 20.73 3.21 1.09
CA THR A 485 20.29 2.03 1.84
C THR A 485 19.81 0.91 0.94
N GLU A 486 19.82 -0.31 1.47
CA GLU A 486 19.13 -1.46 0.91
C GLU A 486 18.00 -1.87 1.85
N SER A 487 16.76 -1.88 1.34
CA SER A 487 15.61 -2.33 2.12
C SER A 487 15.75 -3.82 2.47
N ARG A 488 15.53 -4.14 3.74
CA ARG A 488 15.51 -5.50 4.28
C ARG A 488 14.08 -5.89 4.63
N ASN A 489 13.72 -5.76 5.90
CA ASN A 489 12.41 -6.14 6.41
C ASN A 489 11.51 -4.92 6.53
N LEU A 490 10.24 -5.08 6.20
CA LEU A 490 9.21 -4.11 6.59
C LEU A 490 9.05 -4.19 8.11
N LEU A 491 9.22 -3.07 8.82
CA LEU A 491 8.97 -2.98 10.26
C LEU A 491 7.48 -2.78 10.52
N TRP A 492 6.85 -1.87 9.77
CA TRP A 492 5.41 -1.65 9.73
C TRP A 492 5.05 -0.83 8.49
N GLY A 493 3.79 -0.91 8.08
CA GLY A 493 3.27 -0.10 6.99
C GLY A 493 1.77 0.13 7.12
N GLU A 494 1.28 1.16 6.44
CA GLU A 494 -0.09 1.63 6.52
C GLU A 494 -0.60 2.05 5.14
N HIS A 495 -1.75 1.49 4.76
CA HIS A 495 -2.43 1.77 3.50
C HIS A 495 -3.73 2.55 3.69
N PHE A 496 -4.13 2.81 4.94
CA PHE A 496 -5.36 3.51 5.35
C PHE A 496 -6.65 2.99 4.71
N SER A 497 -6.59 1.82 4.10
CA SER A 497 -7.71 1.12 3.51
C SER A 497 -8.62 0.60 4.61
N GLU A 498 -9.91 0.48 4.33
CA GLU A 498 -10.86 -0.08 5.29
C GLU A 498 -10.40 -1.48 5.72
N GLY A 499 -10.52 -1.79 7.01
CA GLY A 499 -9.99 -3.04 7.59
C GLY A 499 -8.46 -3.13 7.70
N GLN A 500 -7.72 -2.13 7.22
CA GLN A 500 -6.25 -2.10 7.19
C GLN A 500 -5.73 -0.78 7.79
N ILE A 501 -6.17 -0.48 9.03
CA ILE A 501 -5.74 0.70 9.78
C ILE A 501 -5.22 0.28 11.14
N SER A 502 -3.95 0.57 11.42
CA SER A 502 -3.34 0.23 12.71
C SER A 502 -3.97 1.00 13.88
N PRO A 503 -4.23 0.36 15.04
CA PRO A 503 -4.67 1.04 16.27
C PRO A 503 -3.56 1.91 16.90
N ASN A 504 -2.36 1.89 16.34
CA ASN A 504 -1.23 2.68 16.81
C ASN A 504 -1.37 4.16 16.45
N TRP A 505 -2.23 4.52 15.51
CA TRP A 505 -2.51 5.92 15.19
C TRP A 505 -3.40 6.56 16.26
N PHE A 506 -3.05 7.78 16.67
CA PHE A 506 -3.82 8.54 17.67
C PHE A 506 -4.68 9.63 17.04
N PHE A 507 -5.89 9.26 16.63
CA PHE A 507 -6.83 10.16 15.96
C PHE A 507 -7.45 11.21 16.90
N GLN A 508 -7.57 12.43 16.38
CA GLN A 508 -8.25 13.58 16.97
C GLN A 508 -9.17 14.18 15.89
N LYS A 509 -10.10 15.06 16.26
CA LYS A 509 -11.15 15.56 15.35
C LYS A 509 -10.62 16.20 14.05
N GLU A 510 -9.38 16.69 14.07
CA GLU A 510 -8.65 17.31 12.97
C GLU A 510 -8.11 16.32 11.91
N TRP A 511 -8.09 15.03 12.25
CA TRP A 511 -7.54 13.96 11.44
C TRP A 511 -8.56 12.86 11.26
N GLU A 512 -8.73 12.38 10.04
CA GLU A 512 -9.61 11.25 9.78
C GLU A 512 -9.06 10.37 8.66
N VAL A 513 -9.54 9.13 8.57
CA VAL A 513 -9.35 8.30 7.38
C VAL A 513 -10.63 8.28 6.58
N LYS A 514 -10.58 8.60 5.29
CA LYS A 514 -11.76 8.63 4.42
C LYS A 514 -11.38 8.19 3.02
N ASN A 515 -12.15 7.27 2.44
CA ASN A 515 -11.91 6.70 1.10
C ASN A 515 -10.49 6.15 0.94
N GLY A 516 -9.99 5.42 1.94
CA GLY A 516 -8.64 4.83 1.89
C GLY A 516 -7.49 5.81 2.11
N MET A 517 -7.76 7.06 2.53
CA MET A 517 -6.72 8.09 2.67
C MET A 517 -6.75 8.70 4.07
N LEU A 518 -5.57 8.96 4.64
CA LEU A 518 -5.44 9.76 5.85
C LEU A 518 -5.50 11.26 5.50
N LEU A 519 -6.38 12.01 6.18
CA LEU A 519 -6.66 13.41 5.89
C LEU A 519 -6.40 14.30 7.10
N ARG A 520 -5.74 15.44 6.87
CA ARG A 520 -5.90 16.63 7.72
C ARG A 520 -7.14 17.38 7.24
N ASN A 521 -8.27 17.10 7.87
CA ASN A 521 -9.59 17.58 7.46
C ASN A 521 -9.80 19.08 7.73
N GLN A 522 -10.98 19.59 7.37
CA GLN A 522 -11.35 21.00 7.53
C GLN A 522 -11.83 21.38 8.94
N VAL A 523 -11.87 20.42 9.87
CA VAL A 523 -12.28 20.69 11.24
C VAL A 523 -11.28 21.64 11.89
N ALA A 524 -11.80 22.72 12.44
CA ALA A 524 -11.02 23.73 13.14
C ALA A 524 -10.45 23.16 14.45
N GLY A 525 -9.20 23.50 14.73
CA GLY A 525 -8.54 23.13 15.97
C GLY A 525 -7.03 23.31 15.89
N ASP A 526 -6.41 23.38 17.05
CA ASP A 526 -4.98 23.66 17.20
C ASP A 526 -4.12 22.40 17.05
N ASN A 527 -4.74 21.21 17.01
CA ASN A 527 -3.97 20.00 16.81
C ASN A 527 -3.47 19.90 15.37
N LYS A 528 -2.14 19.98 15.26
CA LYS A 528 -1.42 19.91 13.99
C LYS A 528 -0.80 18.53 13.74
N ARG A 529 -0.93 17.57 14.66
CA ARG A 529 -0.16 16.33 14.64
C ARG A 529 -1.02 15.08 14.75
N LEU A 530 -0.62 14.06 14.00
CA LEU A 530 -1.06 12.69 14.16
C LEU A 530 0.14 11.84 14.54
N PHE A 531 0.06 11.18 15.70
CA PHE A 531 1.15 10.39 16.26
C PHE A 531 0.92 8.91 15.98
N TYR A 532 2.01 8.19 15.74
CA TYR A 532 2.06 6.73 15.75
C TYR A 532 2.66 6.26 17.09
N LYS A 533 1.99 5.33 17.77
CA LYS A 533 2.41 4.78 19.06
C LYS A 533 3.55 3.78 18.86
N GLU A 534 4.50 3.79 19.81
CA GLU A 534 5.58 2.81 19.93
C GLU A 534 6.37 2.51 18.63
N PRO A 535 6.74 3.51 17.81
CA PRO A 535 7.68 3.25 16.74
C PRO A 535 9.02 2.84 17.38
N ASN A 536 9.72 1.87 16.80
CA ASN A 536 11.09 1.56 17.20
C ASN A 536 11.94 1.27 15.95
N PHE A 537 12.86 2.18 15.65
CA PHE A 537 13.84 1.98 14.60
C PHE A 537 15.04 2.93 14.74
N LYS A 538 16.18 2.56 14.16
CA LYS A 538 17.39 3.38 14.11
C LYS A 538 17.72 3.72 12.67
N ASP A 539 18.46 2.85 12.00
CA ASP A 539 18.67 2.92 10.55
C ASP A 539 17.40 2.40 9.86
N ALA A 540 16.82 3.23 9.00
CA ALA A 540 15.55 2.93 8.38
C ALA A 540 15.36 3.66 7.07
N LEU A 541 14.55 3.08 6.19
CA LEU A 541 13.95 3.77 5.06
C LEU A 541 12.48 4.00 5.38
N ILE A 542 12.03 5.25 5.32
CA ILE A 542 10.63 5.61 5.44
C ILE A 542 10.17 6.07 4.07
N ARG A 543 9.05 5.52 3.60
CA ARG A 543 8.37 5.93 2.39
C ARG A 543 6.96 6.33 2.75
N PHE A 544 6.46 7.41 2.17
CA PHE A 544 5.06 7.77 2.30
C PHE A 544 4.61 8.57 1.10
N GLU A 545 3.33 8.46 0.80
CA GLU A 545 2.69 9.24 -0.23
C GLU A 545 1.95 10.40 0.40
N PHE A 546 2.02 11.55 -0.26
CA PHE A 546 1.40 12.75 0.24
C PHE A 546 0.90 13.64 -0.89
N ARG A 547 -0.02 14.53 -0.52
CA ARG A 547 -0.56 15.54 -1.42
C ARG A 547 -0.93 16.80 -0.64
N PHE A 548 -0.71 17.95 -1.28
CA PHE A 548 -1.25 19.22 -0.82
C PHE A 548 -2.67 19.41 -1.34
N ASP A 549 -3.60 19.67 -0.42
CA ASP A 549 -5.01 20.00 -0.71
C ASP A 549 -5.42 21.35 -0.09
N GLY A 550 -4.45 22.13 0.38
CA GLY A 550 -4.68 23.42 1.07
C GLY A 550 -3.56 23.79 2.03
N ALA A 551 -2.85 22.81 2.60
CA ALA A 551 -1.73 23.01 3.51
C ALA A 551 -0.58 23.79 2.85
N LYS A 552 0.27 24.43 3.67
CA LYS A 552 1.48 25.13 3.21
C LYS A 552 2.76 24.41 3.62
N ASP A 553 2.70 23.62 4.70
CA ASP A 553 3.83 22.88 5.24
C ASP A 553 3.37 21.53 5.79
N ILE A 554 3.83 20.46 5.17
CA ILE A 554 3.70 19.08 5.63
C ILE A 554 5.02 18.67 6.25
N ARG A 555 5.00 18.01 7.40
CA ARG A 555 6.21 17.55 8.07
C ARG A 555 6.10 16.09 8.48
N LEU A 556 7.18 15.36 8.27
CA LEU A 556 7.44 14.09 8.94
C LEU A 556 8.37 14.36 10.12
N VAL A 557 7.97 13.93 11.31
CA VAL A 557 8.69 14.17 12.57
C VAL A 557 9.09 12.84 13.17
N THR A 558 10.39 12.65 13.42
CA THR A 558 10.92 11.50 14.17
C THR A 558 11.78 11.93 15.36
N GLY A 559 11.85 11.12 16.41
CA GLY A 559 12.65 11.46 17.59
C GLY A 559 12.68 10.38 18.67
N SER A 560 13.21 10.71 19.85
CA SER A 560 13.33 9.80 21.01
C SER A 560 12.72 10.42 22.26
N ASN A 561 12.26 9.60 23.21
CA ASN A 561 11.87 10.02 24.56
C ASN A 561 10.85 11.19 24.61
N GLY A 562 9.94 11.26 23.62
CA GLY A 562 8.95 12.34 23.51
C GLY A 562 9.50 13.69 23.01
N GLY A 563 10.78 13.76 22.64
CA GLY A 563 11.41 14.85 21.91
C GLY A 563 11.53 14.57 20.41
N TYR A 564 11.87 15.60 19.63
CA TYR A 564 12.13 15.45 18.18
C TYR A 564 13.64 15.42 17.95
N ASN A 565 14.09 14.57 17.04
CA ASN A 565 15.48 14.53 16.59
C ASN A 565 15.58 15.07 15.17
N THR A 566 14.63 14.70 14.30
CA THR A 566 14.63 15.03 12.89
C THR A 566 13.24 15.44 12.42
N VAL A 567 13.20 16.51 11.63
CA VAL A 567 12.00 17.00 10.96
C VAL A 567 12.31 17.13 9.48
N LEU A 568 11.60 16.39 8.64
CA LEU A 568 11.54 16.67 7.20
C LEU A 568 10.40 17.66 6.98
N HIS A 569 10.73 18.83 6.46
CA HIS A 569 9.75 19.82 6.04
C HIS A 569 9.52 19.73 4.54
N ILE A 570 8.26 19.72 4.13
CA ILE A 570 7.81 19.72 2.75
C ILE A 570 6.90 20.94 2.58
N ARG A 571 7.36 21.92 1.81
CA ARG A 571 6.64 23.15 1.48
C ARG A 571 6.38 23.17 -0.01
N LYS A 572 5.45 24.01 -0.46
CA LYS A 572 5.02 24.04 -1.87
C LYS A 572 6.14 24.23 -2.90
N ASN A 573 7.23 24.91 -2.54
CA ASN A 573 8.33 25.22 -3.45
C ASN A 573 9.67 24.54 -3.09
N HIS A 574 9.77 23.81 -1.97
CA HIS A 574 10.99 23.12 -1.56
C HIS A 574 10.73 22.14 -0.41
N PHE A 575 11.69 21.26 -0.16
CA PHE A 575 11.76 20.44 1.05
C PHE A 575 13.17 20.46 1.64
N PHE A 576 13.28 20.22 2.95
CA PHE A 576 14.55 20.27 3.66
C PHE A 576 14.49 19.49 4.97
N ILE A 577 15.67 19.17 5.50
CA ILE A 577 15.81 18.42 6.75
C ILE A 577 16.23 19.38 7.86
N GLN A 578 15.68 19.22 9.06
CA GLN A 578 16.04 20.02 10.21
C GLN A 578 16.21 19.13 11.44
N THR A 579 17.30 19.32 12.18
CA THR A 579 17.48 18.74 13.52
C THR A 579 16.78 19.63 14.55
N ALA A 580 16.28 19.02 15.60
CA ALA A 580 15.69 19.73 16.73
C ALA A 580 16.70 19.92 17.86
N TYR A 581 16.30 20.69 18.87
CA TYR A 581 17.09 20.87 20.09
C TYR A 581 17.07 19.56 20.87
N ASP A 582 18.25 19.10 21.25
CA ASP A 582 18.43 17.88 22.02
C ASP A 582 18.63 18.24 23.50
N PRO A 583 17.64 18.05 24.38
CA PRO A 583 17.80 18.38 25.80
C PRO A 583 18.81 17.47 26.50
N ASP A 584 19.06 16.28 25.97
CA ASP A 584 19.96 15.27 26.54
C ASP A 584 21.37 15.30 25.91
N GLY A 585 21.64 16.27 25.02
CA GLY A 585 22.89 16.36 24.26
C GLY A 585 23.27 17.80 23.89
N PRO A 586 24.45 18.03 23.29
CA PRO A 586 24.95 19.38 23.00
C PRO A 586 24.39 19.96 21.69
N PHE A 587 23.27 19.45 21.18
CA PHE A 587 22.81 19.73 19.82
C PHE A 587 21.70 20.78 19.78
N TYR A 588 21.95 21.85 19.02
CA TYR A 588 20.96 22.87 18.72
C TYR A 588 20.28 22.63 17.37
N PRO A 589 19.09 23.21 17.15
CA PRO A 589 18.39 23.05 15.88
C PRO A 589 19.25 23.52 14.71
N MET A 590 19.41 22.69 13.69
CA MET A 590 20.18 23.02 12.50
C MET A 590 19.42 22.60 11.26
N ARG A 591 19.40 23.47 10.25
CA ARG A 591 18.84 23.17 8.93
C ARG A 591 19.92 22.49 8.10
N HIS A 592 19.63 21.29 7.67
CA HIS A 592 20.41 20.47 6.75
C HIS A 592 19.86 20.64 5.34
N GLY A 593 20.47 19.96 4.37
CA GLY A 593 20.25 20.17 2.93
C GLY A 593 18.80 20.35 2.50
N GLU A 594 18.67 20.99 1.35
CA GLU A 594 17.42 21.57 0.91
C GLU A 594 17.35 21.50 -0.61
N CYS A 595 16.15 21.22 -1.11
CA CYS A 595 15.91 20.98 -2.51
C CYS A 595 14.66 21.73 -2.96
N ALA A 596 14.79 22.52 -4.03
CA ALA A 596 13.66 23.19 -4.65
C ALA A 596 12.79 22.18 -5.40
N TYR A 597 11.47 22.29 -5.24
CA TYR A 597 10.50 21.49 -5.98
C TYR A 597 9.12 22.15 -5.95
N ASN A 598 8.44 22.21 -7.09
CA ASN A 598 7.13 22.85 -7.21
C ASN A 598 5.97 21.85 -7.07
N PHE A 599 5.55 21.60 -5.83
CA PHE A 599 4.43 20.70 -5.54
C PHE A 599 3.09 21.34 -5.95
N LYS A 600 2.31 20.58 -6.72
CA LYS A 600 0.99 20.99 -7.19
C LYS A 600 -0.08 20.52 -6.22
N ASN A 601 -1.06 21.38 -5.96
CA ASN A 601 -2.26 20.97 -5.24
C ASN A 601 -2.97 19.85 -6.01
N GLY A 602 -3.57 18.88 -5.34
CA GLY A 602 -4.31 17.81 -6.01
C GLY A 602 -3.43 16.69 -6.60
N LYS A 603 -2.10 16.87 -6.67
CA LYS A 603 -1.15 15.87 -7.18
C LYS A 603 -0.50 15.06 -6.06
N TRP A 604 -0.46 13.74 -6.24
CA TRP A 604 0.24 12.82 -5.35
C TRP A 604 1.74 12.76 -5.64
N TYR A 605 2.51 12.65 -4.56
CA TYR A 605 3.97 12.52 -4.58
C TYR A 605 4.39 11.40 -3.63
N VAL A 606 5.51 10.74 -3.94
CA VAL A 606 6.15 9.77 -3.06
C VAL A 606 7.39 10.42 -2.47
N MET A 607 7.49 10.47 -1.15
CA MET A 607 8.70 10.89 -0.45
C MET A 607 9.41 9.67 0.11
N THR A 608 10.72 9.56 -0.16
CA THR A 608 11.60 8.59 0.48
C THR A 608 12.56 9.32 1.40
N ILE A 609 12.70 8.86 2.65
CA ILE A 609 13.72 9.33 3.59
C ILE A 609 14.51 8.14 4.14
N GLU A 610 15.82 8.23 4.03
CA GLU A 610 16.77 7.18 4.42
C GLU A 610 17.61 7.68 5.59
N PHE A 611 17.63 6.90 6.66
CA PHE A 611 18.49 7.06 7.82
C PHE A 611 19.53 5.95 7.82
N LEU A 612 20.80 6.33 7.84
CA LEU A 612 21.92 5.39 7.93
C LEU A 612 23.03 6.03 8.76
N GLU A 613 23.29 5.49 9.94
CA GLU A 613 24.29 6.02 10.86
C GLU A 613 24.00 7.51 11.18
N ASP A 614 24.97 8.42 10.99
CA ASP A 614 24.80 9.87 11.17
C ASP A 614 24.34 10.60 9.91
N GLN A 615 23.86 9.85 8.90
CA GLN A 615 23.41 10.37 7.61
C GLN A 615 21.89 10.33 7.51
N VAL A 616 21.34 11.31 6.80
CA VAL A 616 19.95 11.30 6.37
C VAL A 616 19.83 11.85 4.95
N VAL A 617 19.05 11.20 4.10
CA VAL A 617 18.73 11.65 2.75
C VAL A 617 17.23 11.59 2.55
N ALA A 618 16.61 12.73 2.21
CA ALA A 618 15.22 12.80 1.79
C ALA A 618 15.17 13.13 0.29
N HIS A 619 14.31 12.46 -0.47
CA HIS A 619 14.27 12.63 -1.92
C HIS A 619 12.93 12.21 -2.53
N LEU A 620 12.61 12.86 -3.66
CA LEU A 620 11.47 12.51 -4.53
C LEU A 620 11.89 11.62 -5.69
N ASP A 621 13.14 11.79 -6.14
CA ASP A 621 13.81 11.07 -7.22
C ASP A 621 15.33 11.29 -7.09
N HIS A 622 16.09 10.80 -8.06
CA HIS A 622 17.56 10.89 -8.07
C HIS A 622 18.13 12.30 -8.34
N GLN A 623 17.29 13.28 -8.68
CA GLN A 623 17.69 14.67 -8.97
C GLN A 623 17.25 15.64 -7.87
N HIS A 624 16.18 15.31 -7.14
CA HIS A 624 15.60 16.13 -6.09
C HIS A 624 15.91 15.52 -4.72
N ILE A 625 17.01 15.98 -4.11
CA ILE A 625 17.60 15.38 -2.90
C ILE A 625 17.92 16.46 -1.85
N ALA A 626 17.58 16.18 -0.59
CA ALA A 626 17.99 16.92 0.60
C ALA A 626 18.83 16.00 1.50
N TYR A 627 20.06 16.42 1.80
CA TYR A 627 21.03 15.62 2.55
C TYR A 627 21.45 16.27 3.86
N GLY A 628 21.61 15.48 4.92
CA GLY A 628 22.14 15.92 6.20
C GLY A 628 23.12 14.92 6.81
N LYS A 629 24.16 15.45 7.47
CA LYS A 629 25.08 14.69 8.32
C LYS A 629 25.11 15.31 9.70
N HIS A 630 24.70 14.55 10.71
CA HIS A 630 24.66 15.05 12.09
C HIS A 630 24.60 13.89 13.10
N PRO A 631 25.37 13.93 14.20
CA PRO A 631 25.39 12.85 15.20
C PRO A 631 24.01 12.47 15.76
N ILE A 632 23.11 13.45 15.89
CA ILE A 632 21.73 13.21 16.35
C ILE A 632 20.94 12.22 15.48
N PHE A 633 21.30 12.05 14.20
CA PHE A 633 20.61 11.12 13.30
C PHE A 633 20.87 9.65 13.67
N GLN A 634 21.93 9.37 14.44
CA GLN A 634 22.21 8.03 14.97
C GLN A 634 21.29 7.62 16.12
N LYS A 635 20.52 8.54 16.71
CA LYS A 635 19.66 8.19 17.84
C LYS A 635 18.55 7.23 17.41
N GLU A 636 18.23 6.30 18.29
CA GLU A 636 17.06 5.43 18.17
C GLU A 636 15.78 6.27 18.16
N ARG A 637 14.84 5.96 17.26
CA ARG A 637 13.61 6.72 17.09
C ARG A 637 12.47 5.96 17.77
N THR A 638 11.96 6.55 18.84
CA THR A 638 10.78 6.09 19.61
C THR A 638 9.58 7.02 19.46
N TYR A 639 9.65 7.96 18.51
CA TYR A 639 8.60 8.91 18.18
C TYR A 639 8.47 9.04 16.66
N PHE A 640 7.23 9.02 16.16
CA PHE A 640 6.86 9.21 14.76
C PHE A 640 5.55 9.99 14.68
N ALA A 641 5.50 11.05 13.87
CA ALA A 641 4.27 11.78 13.62
C ALA A 641 4.27 12.48 12.26
N PHE A 642 3.08 12.62 11.67
CA PHE A 642 2.84 13.66 10.68
C PHE A 642 2.45 14.96 11.39
N GLN A 643 2.94 16.08 10.89
CA GLN A 643 2.52 17.40 11.32
C GLN A 643 2.15 18.27 10.12
N VAL A 644 1.00 18.90 10.14
CA VAL A 644 0.53 19.79 9.07
C VAL A 644 0.15 21.13 9.64
N ASP A 645 0.56 22.21 8.97
CA ASP A 645 0.36 23.57 9.47
C ASP A 645 -1.11 24.00 9.56
N GLN A 646 -1.94 23.53 8.64
CA GLN A 646 -3.37 23.80 8.51
C GLN A 646 -4.11 22.67 7.76
N ALA A 647 -5.43 22.78 7.63
CA ALA A 647 -6.24 21.85 6.85
C ALA A 647 -5.78 21.70 5.38
N GLY A 648 -6.03 20.54 4.79
CA GLY A 648 -5.76 20.28 3.37
C GLY A 648 -4.43 19.59 3.11
N ALA A 649 -4.20 18.44 3.74
CA ALA A 649 -3.15 17.51 3.36
C ALA A 649 -3.72 16.08 3.40
N SER A 650 -3.27 15.25 2.47
CA SER A 650 -3.64 13.85 2.38
C SER A 650 -2.39 12.98 2.38
N PHE A 651 -2.48 11.79 2.97
CA PHE A 651 -1.40 10.82 3.09
C PHE A 651 -1.89 9.41 2.77
N ASP A 652 -0.99 8.59 2.23
CA ASP A 652 -1.23 7.18 1.93
C ASP A 652 0.09 6.39 1.93
N ASN A 653 0.02 5.06 1.90
CA ASN A 653 1.12 4.13 1.67
C ASN A 653 2.39 4.45 2.50
N VAL A 654 2.21 4.58 3.82
CA VAL A 654 3.29 4.87 4.76
C VAL A 654 4.00 3.57 5.08
N GLN A 655 5.32 3.49 4.90
CA GLN A 655 6.09 2.28 5.12
C GLN A 655 7.40 2.62 5.82
N VAL A 656 7.77 1.81 6.81
CA VAL A 656 9.06 1.90 7.49
C VAL A 656 9.78 0.57 7.34
N PHE A 657 10.95 0.59 6.72
CA PHE A 657 11.79 -0.57 6.50
C PHE A 657 13.03 -0.52 7.37
N GLN A 658 13.42 -1.66 7.90
CA GLN A 658 14.78 -1.91 8.33
C GLN A 658 15.69 -1.93 7.10
N VAL A 659 16.90 -1.41 7.24
CA VAL A 659 17.84 -1.27 6.13
C VAL A 659 19.24 -1.81 6.45
N GLY A 660 19.98 -2.13 5.40
CA GLY A 660 21.45 -2.13 5.40
C GLY A 660 21.99 -0.94 4.59
N GLY A 661 23.30 -0.66 4.69
CA GLY A 661 23.95 0.28 3.78
C GLY A 661 24.36 -0.39 2.47
N LYS A 662 24.29 0.34 1.36
CA LYS A 662 24.83 -0.13 0.06
C LYS A 662 26.35 -0.18 0.06
N SER A 663 26.92 -1.05 -0.79
CA SER A 663 28.37 -1.18 -0.95
C SER A 663 29.04 0.06 -1.55
N ASP A 664 28.33 0.83 -2.38
CA ASP A 664 28.79 2.02 -3.09
C ASP A 664 28.38 3.33 -2.39
N LYS A 665 27.95 3.27 -1.11
CA LYS A 665 27.40 4.42 -0.37
C LYS A 665 28.31 5.66 -0.38
N ASP A 666 29.62 5.49 -0.31
CA ASP A 666 30.59 6.61 -0.25
C ASP A 666 30.71 7.34 -1.59
N GLU A 667 30.59 6.62 -2.71
CA GLU A 667 30.54 7.21 -4.05
C GLU A 667 29.23 7.99 -4.23
N ILE A 668 28.11 7.41 -3.78
CA ILE A 668 26.80 8.08 -3.83
C ILE A 668 26.81 9.36 -3.00
N LEU A 669 27.35 9.33 -1.78
CA LEU A 669 27.51 10.52 -0.93
C LEU A 669 28.40 11.57 -1.59
N SER A 670 29.50 11.15 -2.24
CA SER A 670 30.36 12.06 -3.01
C SER A 670 29.61 12.71 -4.16
N ARG A 671 28.77 11.96 -4.87
CA ARG A 671 27.90 12.47 -5.93
C ARG A 671 26.87 13.46 -5.38
N ILE A 672 26.18 13.14 -4.28
CA ILE A 672 25.22 14.03 -3.63
C ILE A 672 25.90 15.33 -3.17
N ALA A 673 27.11 15.24 -2.61
CA ALA A 673 27.87 16.42 -2.22
C ALA A 673 28.32 17.27 -3.42
N SER A 674 28.56 16.64 -4.58
CA SER A 674 28.97 17.31 -5.81
C SER A 674 27.80 17.88 -6.62
N SER A 675 26.59 17.34 -6.46
CA SER A 675 25.38 17.87 -7.09
C SER A 675 25.05 19.21 -6.44
N LYS A 676 25.45 20.30 -7.10
CA LYS A 676 25.13 21.67 -6.71
C LYS A 676 23.63 21.80 -6.50
N GLU A 677 23.27 22.51 -5.42
CA GLU A 677 21.91 22.94 -5.05
C GLU A 677 21.05 23.20 -6.30
N ASN A 678 20.25 22.21 -6.70
CA ASN A 678 19.40 22.33 -7.87
C ASN A 678 18.29 23.35 -7.56
N LEU A 679 18.43 24.51 -8.21
CA LEU A 679 17.59 25.71 -8.22
C LEU A 679 17.64 26.58 -6.94
N PRO A 680 17.92 27.90 -7.07
CA PRO A 680 17.92 28.82 -5.94
C PRO A 680 16.50 28.97 -5.37
N ILE A 681 16.37 28.79 -4.06
CA ILE A 681 15.12 29.08 -3.34
C ILE A 681 15.12 30.57 -3.00
N GLU A 682 14.16 31.30 -3.55
CA GLU A 682 13.96 32.71 -3.23
C GLU A 682 13.69 32.90 -1.74
N ARG A 683 14.47 33.78 -1.12
CA ARG A 683 14.42 34.10 0.30
C ARG A 683 14.58 35.58 0.50
N THR A 684 13.88 36.09 1.50
CA THR A 684 14.17 37.43 1.99
C THR A 684 15.53 37.44 2.71
N PRO A 685 16.27 38.57 2.70
CA PRO A 685 17.52 38.69 3.46
C PRO A 685 17.35 38.37 4.95
N LYS A 686 16.16 38.63 5.50
CA LYS A 686 15.79 38.30 6.88
C LYS A 686 15.71 36.79 7.11
N GLU A 687 15.09 36.02 6.22
CA GLU A 687 15.03 34.56 6.35
C GLU A 687 16.41 33.94 6.22
N GLU A 688 17.20 34.39 5.25
CA GLU A 688 18.57 33.90 5.07
C GLU A 688 19.45 34.23 6.28
N TYR A 689 19.30 35.44 6.86
CA TYR A 689 19.94 35.82 8.11
C TYR A 689 19.61 34.84 9.24
N GLN A 690 18.32 34.52 9.45
CA GLN A 690 17.91 33.64 10.55
C GLN A 690 18.45 32.22 10.38
N ILE A 691 18.38 31.66 9.17
CA ILE A 691 18.89 30.32 8.87
C ILE A 691 20.40 30.26 9.09
N LEU A 692 21.14 31.23 8.53
CA LEU A 692 22.60 31.28 8.66
C LEU A 692 23.02 31.46 10.12
N LYS A 693 22.33 32.33 10.86
CA LYS A 693 22.58 32.55 12.29
C LYS A 693 22.39 31.27 13.09
N GLN A 694 21.26 30.59 12.89
CA GLN A 694 20.92 29.36 13.59
C GLN A 694 21.94 28.24 13.29
N ASN A 695 22.25 28.03 12.01
CA ASN A 695 23.22 27.01 11.60
C ASN A 695 24.63 27.31 12.12
N LEU A 696 25.06 28.58 12.10
CA LEU A 696 26.36 28.98 12.63
C LEU A 696 26.43 28.79 14.14
N HIS A 697 25.36 29.14 14.87
CA HIS A 697 25.26 28.90 16.31
C HIS A 697 25.40 27.41 16.64
N ALA A 698 24.62 26.54 15.98
CA ALA A 698 24.68 25.10 16.21
C ALA A 698 26.08 24.53 15.87
N LYS A 699 26.65 24.91 14.73
CA LYS A 699 27.97 24.44 14.29
C LYS A 699 29.07 24.86 15.27
N LEU A 700 29.16 26.14 15.62
CA LEU A 700 30.19 26.64 16.53
C LEU A 700 30.01 26.07 17.94
N HIS A 701 28.79 25.88 18.43
CA HIS A 701 28.57 25.24 19.74
C HIS A 701 29.17 23.83 19.75
N MET A 702 29.00 23.09 18.66
CA MET A 702 29.53 21.74 18.51
C MET A 702 31.07 21.72 18.34
N THR A 703 31.65 22.65 17.60
CA THR A 703 33.07 22.54 17.16
C THR A 703 34.05 23.54 17.79
N ASP A 704 33.57 24.61 18.42
CA ASP A 704 34.40 25.71 18.95
C ASP A 704 34.22 25.82 20.48
N PRO A 705 35.19 25.34 21.28
CA PRO A 705 35.11 25.41 22.75
C PRO A 705 34.96 26.84 23.28
N THR A 706 35.51 27.84 22.59
CA THR A 706 35.41 29.25 23.01
C THR A 706 33.97 29.73 22.86
N TYR A 707 33.36 29.44 21.71
CA TYR A 707 31.96 29.80 21.50
C TYR A 707 31.03 29.03 22.43
N ARG A 708 31.30 27.74 22.64
CA ARG A 708 30.54 26.90 23.59
C ARG A 708 30.54 27.50 25.00
N ALA A 709 31.70 27.92 25.51
CA ALA A 709 31.79 28.57 26.81
C ALA A 709 30.95 29.87 26.88
N LEU A 710 30.87 30.65 25.79
CA LEU A 710 30.00 31.83 25.72
C LEU A 710 28.51 31.45 25.75
N VAL A 711 28.12 30.34 25.12
CA VAL A 711 26.74 29.83 25.16
C VAL A 711 26.41 29.31 26.56
N GLU A 712 27.27 28.48 27.14
CA GLU A 712 27.13 27.96 28.50
C GLU A 712 27.02 29.09 29.53
N GLN A 713 27.78 30.18 29.36
CA GLN A 713 27.66 31.36 30.21
C GLN A 713 26.27 32.01 30.12
N VAL A 714 25.69 32.11 28.92
CA VAL A 714 24.33 32.63 28.74
C VAL A 714 23.31 31.69 29.38
N ASP A 715 23.45 30.39 29.16
CA ASP A 715 22.52 29.37 29.68
C ASP A 715 22.56 29.32 31.22
N LEU A 716 23.74 29.38 31.83
CA LEU A 716 23.90 29.46 33.29
C LEU A 716 23.24 30.72 33.87
N LEU A 717 23.39 31.86 33.21
CA LEU A 717 22.75 33.12 33.63
C LEU A 717 21.23 33.08 33.43
N ASP A 718 20.73 32.43 32.37
CA ASP A 718 19.30 32.24 32.16
C ASP A 718 18.71 31.25 33.19
N GLN A 719 19.44 30.21 33.59
CA GLN A 719 19.08 29.32 34.70
C GLN A 719 19.06 30.07 36.05
N GLU A 720 20.11 30.82 36.37
CA GLU A 720 20.20 31.63 37.59
C GLU A 720 19.04 32.64 37.68
N LYS A 721 18.64 33.22 36.54
CA LYS A 721 17.47 34.10 36.47
C LYS A 721 16.18 33.36 36.81
N VAL A 722 15.98 32.14 36.30
CA VAL A 722 14.80 31.32 36.62
C VAL A 722 14.81 30.89 38.09
N GLU A 723 15.97 30.55 38.66
CA GLU A 723 16.09 30.14 40.06
C GLU A 723 15.84 31.29 41.03
N ARG A 724 16.43 32.46 40.78
CA ARG A 724 16.31 33.64 41.66
C ARG A 724 14.99 34.37 41.48
N PHE A 725 14.47 34.43 40.25
CA PHE A 725 13.24 35.14 39.92
C PHE A 725 12.26 34.25 39.12
N PRO A 726 11.80 33.12 39.70
CA PRO A 726 10.95 32.14 39.00
C PRO A 726 9.65 32.76 38.53
N GLU A 727 9.05 33.67 39.29
CA GLU A 727 7.80 34.34 38.92
C GLU A 727 7.94 35.26 37.70
N VAL A 728 9.17 35.66 37.32
CA VAL A 728 9.45 36.48 36.13
C VAL A 728 9.84 35.60 34.93
N PHE A 729 10.67 34.58 35.16
CA PHE A 729 11.34 33.85 34.09
C PHE A 729 10.84 32.41 33.86
N ALA A 730 10.04 31.83 34.76
CA ALA A 730 9.48 30.50 34.53
C ALA A 730 8.63 30.46 33.25
N SER A 731 8.75 29.37 32.50
CA SER A 731 8.02 29.17 31.25
C SER A 731 6.55 28.85 31.50
N HIS A 732 5.67 29.12 30.52
CA HIS A 732 4.27 28.67 30.58
C HIS A 732 4.15 27.17 30.90
N LYS A 733 5.05 26.34 30.34
CA LYS A 733 5.10 24.89 30.63
C LYS A 733 5.39 24.60 32.10
N ALA A 734 6.26 25.36 32.75
CA ALA A 734 6.55 25.20 34.18
C ALA A 734 5.32 25.53 35.05
N PHE A 735 4.59 26.61 34.71
CA PHE A 735 3.32 26.95 35.36
C PHE A 735 2.28 25.85 35.15
N GLN A 736 2.09 25.38 33.91
CA GLN A 736 1.16 24.31 33.59
C GLN A 736 1.50 22.99 34.32
N LYS A 737 2.79 22.66 34.50
CA LYS A 737 3.22 21.48 35.28
C LYS A 737 2.80 21.60 36.75
N LYS A 738 2.95 22.78 37.37
CA LYS A 738 2.46 23.05 38.73
C LYS A 738 0.94 22.89 38.80
N THR A 739 0.21 23.47 37.84
CA THR A 739 -1.25 23.33 37.75
C THR A 739 -1.67 21.86 37.61
N GLN A 740 -1.00 21.08 36.75
CA GLN A 740 -1.30 19.67 36.56
C GLN A 740 -1.02 18.83 37.81
N ALA A 741 0.07 19.10 38.53
CA ALA A 741 0.36 18.45 39.81
C ALA A 741 -0.74 18.76 40.84
N LEU A 742 -1.20 20.02 40.91
CA LEU A 742 -2.30 20.42 41.78
C LEU A 742 -3.62 19.74 41.40
N ARG A 743 -3.95 19.63 40.10
CA ARG A 743 -5.13 18.87 39.63
C ARG A 743 -5.08 17.41 40.10
N LYS A 744 -3.93 16.74 39.98
CA LYS A 744 -3.74 15.36 40.44
C LYS A 744 -3.91 15.23 41.96
N LYS A 745 -3.34 16.17 42.71
CA LYS A 745 -3.46 16.22 44.17
C LYS A 745 -4.92 16.40 44.59
N LEU A 746 -5.60 17.43 44.07
CA LEU A 746 -7.01 17.70 44.39
C LEU A 746 -7.92 16.54 43.97
N HIS A 747 -7.67 15.90 42.82
CA HIS A 747 -8.46 14.74 42.42
C HIS A 747 -8.38 13.57 43.43
N LYS A 748 -7.23 13.42 44.10
CA LYS A 748 -7.00 12.37 45.11
C LYS A 748 -7.53 12.76 46.49
N GLU A 749 -7.39 14.03 46.86
CA GLU A 749 -7.51 14.49 48.25
C GLU A 749 -8.76 15.36 48.53
N ASP A 750 -9.38 15.95 47.51
CA ASP A 750 -10.53 16.86 47.64
C ASP A 750 -11.80 16.22 47.02
N PRO A 751 -12.71 15.68 47.86
CA PRO A 751 -13.97 15.08 47.39
C PRO A 751 -14.85 16.06 46.62
N LYS A 752 -14.87 17.35 47.00
CA LYS A 752 -15.69 18.38 46.35
C LYS A 752 -15.16 18.67 44.94
N TYR A 753 -13.84 18.79 44.78
CA TYR A 753 -13.23 18.93 43.46
C TYR A 753 -13.58 17.74 42.55
N LYS A 754 -13.45 16.52 43.09
CA LYS A 754 -13.77 15.28 42.36
C LYS A 754 -15.24 15.22 41.92
N GLU A 755 -16.16 15.58 42.81
CA GLU A 755 -17.58 15.64 42.51
C GLU A 755 -17.90 16.66 41.42
N MET A 756 -17.42 17.91 41.58
CA MET A 756 -17.63 18.97 40.58
C MET A 756 -17.04 18.58 39.23
N LEU A 757 -15.83 18.00 39.20
CA LEU A 757 -15.20 17.51 37.98
C LEU A 757 -16.05 16.43 37.28
N PHE A 758 -16.63 15.50 38.04
CA PHE A 758 -17.52 14.48 37.49
C PHE A 758 -18.88 15.04 37.03
N VAL A 759 -19.42 16.06 37.68
CA VAL A 759 -20.59 16.81 37.18
C VAL A 759 -20.27 17.44 35.83
N THR A 760 -19.13 18.13 35.71
CA THR A 760 -18.65 18.71 34.45
C THR A 760 -18.48 17.64 33.36
N TYR A 761 -17.90 16.48 33.69
CA TYR A 761 -17.77 15.38 32.73
C TYR A 761 -19.11 14.82 32.27
N ARG A 762 -20.10 14.70 33.17
CA ARG A 762 -21.47 14.28 32.82
C ARG A 762 -22.15 15.30 31.91
N ALA A 763 -22.06 16.60 32.23
CA ALA A 763 -22.62 17.66 31.39
C ALA A 763 -21.98 17.68 29.99
N LYS A 764 -20.64 17.53 29.91
CA LYS A 764 -19.94 17.42 28.63
C LYS A 764 -20.38 16.19 27.83
N ARG A 765 -20.54 15.04 28.50
CA ARG A 765 -20.98 13.80 27.86
C ARG A 765 -22.41 13.92 27.31
N ALA A 766 -23.31 14.62 28.01
CA ALA A 766 -24.66 14.87 27.53
C ALA A 766 -24.70 15.63 26.18
N LEU A 767 -23.72 16.50 25.92
CA LEU A 767 -23.58 17.15 24.61
C LEU A 767 -23.31 16.14 23.50
N ASP A 768 -22.38 15.21 23.72
CA ASP A 768 -22.03 14.20 22.72
C ASP A 768 -23.17 13.18 22.56
N GLU A 769 -23.84 12.78 23.65
CA GLU A 769 -25.01 11.90 23.64
C GLU A 769 -26.18 12.51 22.85
N PHE A 770 -26.45 13.81 23.00
CA PHE A 770 -27.44 14.52 22.18
C PHE A 770 -27.10 14.42 20.68
N LEU A 771 -25.83 14.62 20.31
CA LEU A 771 -25.43 14.57 18.89
C LEU A 771 -25.56 13.17 18.31
N VAL A 772 -25.25 12.14 19.10
CA VAL A 772 -25.46 10.73 18.73
C VAL A 772 -26.95 10.43 18.60
N GLU A 773 -27.81 10.91 19.50
CA GLU A 773 -29.26 10.74 19.39
C GLU A 773 -29.82 11.36 18.11
N LYS A 774 -29.37 12.57 17.75
CA LYS A 774 -29.82 13.26 16.53
C LYS A 774 -29.19 12.68 15.25
N ASN A 775 -28.07 11.96 15.36
CA ASN A 775 -27.42 11.29 14.24
C ASN A 775 -26.83 9.93 14.68
N PRO A 776 -27.66 8.87 14.79
CA PRO A 776 -27.22 7.57 15.30
C PRO A 776 -26.10 6.92 14.47
N ARG A 777 -25.96 7.31 13.19
CA ARG A 777 -24.90 6.83 12.29
C ARG A 777 -23.49 7.16 12.78
N ILE A 778 -23.32 8.09 13.71
CA ILE A 778 -22.01 8.38 14.31
C ILE A 778 -21.44 7.14 15.01
N GLU A 779 -22.28 6.30 15.62
CA GLU A 779 -21.82 5.09 16.30
C GLU A 779 -21.40 3.98 15.32
N GLU A 780 -21.83 4.07 14.06
CA GLU A 780 -21.43 3.14 12.99
C GLU A 780 -20.09 3.54 12.35
N GLU A 781 -19.60 4.75 12.60
CA GLU A 781 -18.35 5.24 12.03
C GLU A 781 -17.14 4.61 12.74
N PRO A 782 -16.07 4.26 12.01
CA PRO A 782 -14.84 3.73 12.61
C PRO A 782 -14.19 4.76 13.53
N GLU A 783 -13.37 4.30 14.50
CA GLU A 783 -12.65 5.18 15.45
C GLU A 783 -11.88 6.31 14.75
N THR A 784 -11.37 6.01 13.56
CA THR A 784 -10.61 6.92 12.70
C THR A 784 -11.44 8.10 12.18
N ARG A 785 -12.77 8.02 12.18
CA ARG A 785 -13.68 9.08 11.73
C ARG A 785 -14.60 9.60 12.83
N PHE A 786 -14.88 8.80 13.85
CA PHE A 786 -15.83 9.09 14.91
C PHE A 786 -15.74 10.54 15.43
N LYS A 787 -14.54 10.98 15.84
CA LYS A 787 -14.33 12.34 16.39
C LYS A 787 -14.56 13.45 15.37
N ALA A 788 -14.22 13.22 14.10
CA ALA A 788 -14.44 14.19 13.04
C ALA A 788 -15.94 14.34 12.74
N VAL A 789 -16.65 13.22 12.58
CA VAL A 789 -18.09 13.20 12.29
C VAL A 789 -18.91 13.76 13.47
N LEU A 790 -18.49 13.48 14.70
CA LEU A 790 -19.08 14.09 15.89
C LEU A 790 -18.98 15.61 15.87
N GLU A 791 -17.83 16.16 15.49
CA GLU A 791 -17.64 17.62 15.37
C GLU A 791 -18.40 18.22 14.19
N GLU A 792 -18.45 17.53 13.04
CA GLU A 792 -19.29 17.95 11.90
C GLU A 792 -20.78 17.99 12.28
N THR A 793 -21.24 17.02 13.06
CA THR A 793 -22.61 16.97 13.58
C THR A 793 -22.83 18.11 14.58
N ARG A 794 -21.87 18.34 15.49
CA ARG A 794 -21.91 19.48 16.41
C ARG A 794 -22.11 20.80 15.67
N ALA A 795 -21.37 21.04 14.60
CA ALA A 795 -21.50 22.26 13.81
C ALA A 795 -22.93 22.45 13.26
N LYS A 796 -23.57 21.37 12.79
CA LYS A 796 -24.96 21.39 12.27
C LYS A 796 -26.00 21.68 13.35
N PHE A 797 -25.81 21.16 14.57
CA PHE A 797 -26.75 21.31 15.68
C PHE A 797 -26.41 22.45 16.65
N SER A 798 -25.37 23.24 16.35
CA SER A 798 -24.90 24.34 17.20
C SER A 798 -25.99 25.35 17.59
N ASN A 799 -26.98 25.57 16.72
CA ASN A 799 -28.11 26.49 16.96
C ASN A 799 -29.40 25.79 17.42
N HIS A 800 -29.37 24.47 17.68
CA HIS A 800 -30.55 23.73 18.11
C HIS A 800 -30.87 24.05 19.57
N THR A 801 -32.12 24.45 19.86
CA THR A 801 -32.53 24.94 21.19
C THR A 801 -32.14 24.03 22.35
N GLU A 802 -32.33 22.71 22.19
CA GLU A 802 -31.97 21.73 23.22
C GLU A 802 -30.45 21.60 23.39
N TYR A 803 -29.69 21.67 22.29
CA TYR A 803 -28.24 21.62 22.33
C TYR A 803 -27.67 22.87 23.02
N VAL A 804 -28.21 24.04 22.69
CA VAL A 804 -27.85 25.31 23.32
C VAL A 804 -28.08 25.25 24.84
N LYS A 805 -29.22 24.70 25.30
CA LYS A 805 -29.47 24.51 26.74
C LYS A 805 -28.46 23.58 27.41
N LEU A 806 -28.06 22.51 26.73
CA LEU A 806 -27.01 21.61 27.24
C LEU A 806 -25.65 22.31 27.28
N VAL A 807 -25.35 23.17 26.30
CA VAL A 807 -24.13 23.98 26.27
C VAL A 807 -24.15 24.99 27.43
N GLU A 808 -25.23 25.73 27.61
CA GLU A 808 -25.42 26.65 28.74
C GLU A 808 -25.25 25.91 30.08
N HIS A 809 -25.84 24.73 30.23
CA HIS A 809 -25.66 23.92 31.43
C HIS A 809 -24.19 23.47 31.63
N PHE A 810 -23.51 23.04 30.56
CA PHE A 810 -22.10 22.68 30.61
C PHE A 810 -21.23 23.89 30.99
N GLU A 811 -21.50 25.06 30.43
CA GLU A 811 -20.81 26.32 30.74
C GLU A 811 -21.05 26.73 32.19
N ASP A 812 -22.26 26.64 32.71
CA ASP A 812 -22.57 26.93 34.12
C ASP A 812 -21.80 26.03 35.09
N VAL A 813 -21.77 24.72 34.84
CA VAL A 813 -21.03 23.79 35.73
C VAL A 813 -19.52 23.94 35.58
N GLN A 814 -19.03 24.27 34.37
CA GLN A 814 -17.63 24.58 34.12
C GLN A 814 -17.24 25.87 34.86
N LEU A 815 -18.04 26.93 34.77
CA LEU A 815 -17.84 28.19 35.48
C LEU A 815 -17.88 28.02 37.01
N ALA A 816 -18.75 27.16 37.53
CA ALA A 816 -18.76 26.81 38.94
C ALA A 816 -17.44 26.15 39.38
N LEU A 817 -16.93 25.20 38.58
CA LEU A 817 -15.64 24.54 38.84
C LEU A 817 -14.48 25.54 38.74
N GLU A 818 -14.48 26.41 37.74
CA GLU A 818 -13.46 27.45 37.55
C GLU A 818 -13.48 28.47 38.69
N SER A 819 -14.65 28.90 39.13
CA SER A 819 -14.81 29.86 40.23
C SER A 819 -14.37 29.28 41.58
N GLN A 820 -14.61 27.99 41.80
CA GLN A 820 -14.22 27.32 43.05
C GLN A 820 -12.72 26.99 43.08
N TYR A 821 -12.10 26.75 41.91
CA TYR A 821 -10.69 26.39 41.77
C TYR A 821 -9.97 27.23 40.70
N PRO A 822 -9.96 28.58 40.81
CA PRO A 822 -9.44 29.47 39.77
C PRO A 822 -7.96 29.24 39.47
N GLN A 823 -7.19 28.79 40.46
CA GLN A 823 -5.79 28.41 40.30
C GLN A 823 -5.55 27.26 39.32
N LEU A 824 -6.60 26.49 38.97
CA LEU A 824 -6.52 25.38 38.03
C LEU A 824 -6.74 25.79 36.58
N PHE A 825 -7.24 26.99 36.32
CA PHE A 825 -7.71 27.44 35.00
C PHE A 825 -7.01 28.71 34.51
N ILE A 826 -5.83 29.02 35.07
CA ILE A 826 -5.03 30.17 34.67
C ILE A 826 -4.62 30.03 33.19
N THR A 827 -4.98 31.04 32.40
CA THR A 827 -4.70 31.16 30.97
C THR A 827 -3.23 31.55 30.71
N ASN A 828 -2.75 31.31 29.49
CA ASN A 828 -1.42 31.77 29.08
C ASN A 828 -1.30 33.31 29.12
N GLN A 829 -2.41 34.03 28.92
CA GLN A 829 -2.46 35.48 29.01
C GLN A 829 -2.30 35.94 30.46
N GLU A 830 -3.03 35.33 31.40
CA GLU A 830 -2.89 35.64 32.83
C GLU A 830 -1.50 35.27 33.36
N ILE A 831 -0.92 34.14 32.95
CA ILE A 831 0.49 33.81 33.26
C ILE A 831 1.40 34.92 32.75
N THR A 832 1.18 35.42 31.54
CA THR A 832 1.99 36.51 30.96
C THR A 832 1.81 37.81 31.74
N GLN A 833 0.58 38.16 32.12
CA GLN A 833 0.29 39.35 32.92
C GLN A 833 0.95 39.27 34.30
N LYS A 834 0.82 38.13 35.00
CA LYS A 834 1.48 37.89 36.30
C LYS A 834 3.01 38.01 36.19
N ARG A 835 3.59 37.46 35.13
CA ARG A 835 5.03 37.59 34.85
C ARG A 835 5.45 39.03 34.58
N ASN A 836 4.62 39.81 33.90
CA ASN A 836 4.89 41.23 33.64
C ASN A 836 4.77 42.05 34.94
N GLN A 837 3.75 41.82 35.76
CA GLN A 837 3.61 42.44 37.09
C GLN A 837 4.79 42.11 37.98
N ALA A 838 5.14 40.83 38.12
CA ALA A 838 6.31 40.39 38.87
C ALA A 838 7.60 41.02 38.33
N ARG A 839 7.70 41.25 37.01
CA ARG A 839 8.85 41.94 36.41
C ARG A 839 8.89 43.41 36.80
N ASP A 840 7.77 44.10 36.82
CA ASP A 840 7.70 45.51 37.21
C ASP A 840 8.04 45.69 38.69
N GLU A 841 7.62 44.77 39.55
CA GLU A 841 7.95 44.75 40.98
C GLU A 841 9.45 44.61 41.25
N VAL A 842 10.15 43.75 40.50
CA VAL A 842 11.61 43.54 40.66
C VAL A 842 12.45 44.42 39.75
N LYS A 843 11.84 45.31 38.94
CA LYS A 843 12.55 46.09 37.92
C LYS A 843 13.64 46.99 38.52
N GLU A 844 13.38 47.54 39.70
CA GLU A 844 14.30 48.42 40.42
C GLU A 844 15.25 47.67 41.38
N ASP A 845 15.05 46.35 41.55
CA ASP A 845 15.90 45.51 42.39
C ASP A 845 17.36 45.51 41.88
N PRO A 846 18.35 45.87 42.72
CA PRO A 846 19.75 45.97 42.32
C PRO A 846 20.34 44.64 41.80
N GLU A 847 19.97 43.51 42.39
CA GLU A 847 20.44 42.19 41.99
C GLU A 847 19.76 41.75 40.67
N PHE A 848 18.48 42.05 40.49
CA PHE A 848 17.78 41.83 39.22
C PHE A 848 18.41 42.61 38.06
N LYS A 849 18.70 43.91 38.27
CA LYS A 849 19.38 44.76 37.28
C LYS A 849 20.77 44.24 36.94
N LYS A 850 21.56 43.89 37.97
CA LYS A 850 22.91 43.36 37.81
C LYS A 850 22.91 42.04 37.05
N LEU A 851 22.02 41.11 37.39
CA LEU A 851 21.89 39.82 36.72
C LEU A 851 21.40 39.98 35.28
N THR A 852 20.42 40.85 35.05
CA THR A 852 19.92 41.17 33.70
C THR A 852 21.00 41.81 32.83
N LYS A 853 21.81 42.72 33.39
CA LYS A 853 22.94 43.33 32.69
C LYS A 853 24.01 42.28 32.36
N LYS A 854 24.43 41.46 33.32
CA LYS A 854 25.39 40.36 33.10
C LYS A 854 24.94 39.44 31.97
N ARG A 855 23.67 39.02 31.97
CA ARG A 855 23.08 38.18 30.92
C ARG A 855 23.09 38.89 29.56
N THR A 856 22.75 40.18 29.54
CA THR A 856 22.77 40.99 28.31
C THR A 856 24.18 41.12 27.75
N ASP A 857 25.17 41.37 28.60
CA ASP A 857 26.58 41.47 28.20
C ASP A 857 27.10 40.12 27.67
N ALA A 858 26.78 39.01 28.33
CA ALA A 858 27.13 37.66 27.88
C ALA A 858 26.48 37.32 26.52
N TYR A 859 25.19 37.64 26.35
CA TYR A 859 24.48 37.46 25.08
C TYR A 859 25.11 38.31 23.98
N ASN A 860 25.45 39.57 24.26
CA ASN A 860 26.12 40.44 23.30
C ASN A 860 27.50 39.90 22.90
N ALA A 861 28.28 39.37 23.84
CA ALA A 861 29.56 38.71 23.56
C ALA A 861 29.37 37.50 22.64
N GLN A 862 28.39 36.64 22.93
CA GLN A 862 28.00 35.50 22.09
C GLN A 862 27.60 35.96 20.67
N GLN A 863 26.75 36.99 20.53
CA GLN A 863 26.33 37.51 19.23
C GLN A 863 27.48 38.14 18.45
N ASN A 864 28.34 38.91 19.11
CA ASN A 864 29.52 39.52 18.49
C ASN A 864 30.48 38.45 17.98
N TYR A 865 30.64 37.35 18.71
CA TYR A 865 31.44 36.21 18.25
C TYR A 865 30.89 35.62 16.94
N LEU A 866 29.57 35.44 16.82
CA LEU A 866 28.94 34.99 15.56
C LEU A 866 29.24 35.94 14.40
N TYR A 867 29.14 37.25 14.62
CA TYR A 867 29.41 38.26 13.59
C TYR A 867 30.88 38.30 13.18
N GLN A 868 31.81 38.10 14.11
CA GLN A 868 33.24 38.01 13.81
C GLN A 868 33.56 36.78 12.95
N LYS A 869 32.91 35.64 13.21
CA LYS A 869 33.16 34.39 12.48
C LYS A 869 32.52 34.33 11.09
N ASN A 870 31.54 35.18 10.78
CA ASN A 870 30.86 35.13 9.49
C ASN A 870 30.46 36.52 8.95
N LYS A 871 31.21 37.01 7.96
CA LYS A 871 30.97 38.31 7.30
C LYS A 871 29.63 38.36 6.54
N LYS A 872 29.20 37.25 5.95
CA LYS A 872 27.90 37.16 5.24
C LYS A 872 26.73 37.39 6.20
N LEU A 873 26.83 36.86 7.42
CA LEU A 873 25.83 37.08 8.47
C LEU A 873 25.67 38.56 8.83
N VAL A 874 26.77 39.33 8.84
CA VAL A 874 26.73 40.77 9.08
C VAL A 874 26.07 41.51 7.92
N ALA A 875 26.41 41.16 6.68
CA ALA A 875 25.80 41.76 5.49
C ALA A 875 24.28 41.54 5.47
N LEU A 876 23.83 40.29 5.70
CA LEU A 876 22.42 39.94 5.77
C LEU A 876 21.68 40.63 6.92
N LYS A 877 22.32 40.78 8.08
CA LYS A 877 21.76 41.55 9.20
C LYS A 877 21.42 42.98 8.80
N ASN A 878 22.32 43.64 8.06
CA ASN A 878 22.12 45.02 7.62
C ASN A 878 21.03 45.13 6.55
N LEU A 879 20.92 44.13 5.66
CA LEU A 879 19.84 44.05 4.66
C LEU A 879 18.48 43.66 5.25
N SER A 880 18.45 43.09 6.46
CA SER A 880 17.23 42.63 7.14
C SER A 880 16.59 43.67 8.07
N LYS A 881 17.30 44.78 8.31
CA LYS A 881 16.79 45.96 9.03
C LYS A 881 16.07 46.86 8.05
#